data_AF-A0A3D1R9I3-F1
#
_entry.id   AF-A0A3D1R9I3-F1
#
_cell.length_a   1.000
_cell.length_b   1.000
_cell.length_c   1.000
_cell.angle_alpha   90.00
_cell.angle_beta   90.00
_cell.angle_gamma   90.00
#
_symmetry.space_group_name_H-M   'P 1'
#
loop_
_entity.id
_entity.type
_entity.pdbx_description
1 polymer ?
#
loop_
_entity_poly.entity_id
_entity_poly.type
_entity_poly.pdbx_seq_one_letter_code
_entity_poly.pdbx_strand_id
1 'polypeptide(L)'
;MPRPIPPRGPVRNLVLLVKFNCASGCASVNRNTTYSASQFDPVLNGASNSLKAFYQEVSYGQLQLTSTVANNQWIQLPNNDAYYAYNDYANGNPQEMVRHAVNVLNNQGFNFTQFDADHDGAIDAIDVIHVGPGYESTGNTSCIHSHYADLTWYGDEFRTHDGILINAYHTEPELREGGEITQIGVIAHETAHFFGLPDLYDYTGRSAGLGMWSLMAAGAWGGPSGWGGMGDGTRPIHPDAWSRFRFGWTTPQVISASATGLRLRPSHSNGDVMRIDYGMPSRQFFLLENRQQTGFDQYIPAAGLAIYHVDENRWFDVCTSYNYETCNNNDPSHYLVDLEQPDGQRELNSSNYENGDAGDVWPYSGRAALTQTTTPNSLGYGQASSQGKIAIRNVAKQTNGDITFDVEITGSNPLLGLGAACSSASRCQSGFCVDGVCCNQPCNAGQCDACSRTAGASADGYCIAITAACDDGLRCTTNDRCEGGVCRGAPVVCDGGNQCTQGGSCDPATGQCTASVPLPNGASCDDGNLCTRADSCQDGQCVGANPVLCPTAGPCELVLACDPALGRCPITLKPEGSWCDDLNPCTIDELCRSGMCLGSSKMCPGGDECNGAGMCDQITGECVQQVFEDGTECEGGTCQDGACEPTPVVEAKAEEGCGGCASGSAGPIALLGLLAGFALLRRRALG
;
A
#
# COMPACT_ATOMS: atom_id res chain seq x y z
N MET A 1 12.03 5.43 16.84
CA MET A 1 10.68 6.01 16.94
C MET A 1 10.12 6.06 15.54
N PRO A 2 8.88 5.62 15.36
CA PRO A 2 8.18 5.75 14.09
C PRO A 2 7.96 7.24 13.81
N ARG A 3 7.76 7.58 12.53
CA ARG A 3 7.58 8.96 12.11
C ARG A 3 6.26 9.48 12.69
N PRO A 4 6.26 10.66 13.34
CA PRO A 4 5.02 11.25 13.84
C PRO A 4 4.05 11.53 12.70
N ILE A 5 2.78 11.18 12.89
CA ILE A 5 1.72 11.47 11.92
C ILE A 5 1.44 12.98 11.79
N PRO A 6 0.77 13.42 10.72
CA PRO A 6 0.41 14.83 10.56
C PRO A 6 -0.42 15.35 11.75
N PRO A 7 0.05 16.39 12.47
CA PRO A 7 -0.68 16.92 13.61
C PRO A 7 -1.90 17.74 13.18
N ARG A 8 -2.12 17.98 11.88
CA ARG A 8 -3.17 18.86 11.38
C ARG A 8 -3.76 18.32 10.09
N GLY A 9 -5.00 18.74 9.81
CA GLY A 9 -5.71 18.33 8.61
C GLY A 9 -6.43 16.99 8.78
N PRO A 10 -6.93 16.41 7.68
CA PRO A 10 -7.63 15.13 7.70
C PRO A 10 -6.63 13.97 7.88
N VAL A 11 -6.84 13.16 8.91
CA VAL A 11 -6.08 11.91 9.14
C VAL A 11 -7.09 10.77 9.29
N ARG A 12 -6.80 9.63 8.65
CA ARG A 12 -7.62 8.42 8.78
C ARG A 12 -6.91 7.40 9.63
N ASN A 13 -7.54 7.00 10.74
CA ASN A 13 -7.12 5.88 11.55
C ASN A 13 -7.73 4.58 11.00
N LEU A 14 -6.91 3.58 10.70
CA LEU A 14 -7.36 2.25 10.31
C LEU A 14 -7.69 1.42 11.55
N VAL A 15 -8.94 0.98 11.69
CA VAL A 15 -9.35 0.11 12.80
C VAL A 15 -9.51 -1.33 12.32
N LEU A 16 -8.74 -2.23 12.92
CA LEU A 16 -8.76 -3.66 12.70
C LEU A 16 -9.48 -4.36 13.86
N LEU A 17 -10.72 -4.81 13.62
CA LEU A 17 -11.41 -5.65 14.59
C LEU A 17 -10.96 -7.10 14.40
N VAL A 18 -10.28 -7.70 15.38
CA VAL A 18 -9.67 -9.04 15.25
C VAL A 18 -10.26 -10.07 16.20
N LYS A 19 -10.48 -11.28 15.69
CA LYS A 19 -10.92 -12.45 16.47
C LYS A 19 -10.02 -13.65 16.25
N PHE A 20 -9.95 -14.53 17.23
CA PHE A 20 -8.94 -15.59 17.29
C PHE A 20 -9.48 -16.96 16.89
N ASN A 21 -8.59 -17.85 16.46
CA ASN A 21 -8.93 -19.24 16.19
C ASN A 21 -8.87 -20.07 17.47
N CYS A 22 -10.03 -20.35 18.07
CA CYS A 22 -10.12 -21.06 19.34
C CYS A 22 -10.24 -22.59 19.20
N ALA A 23 -9.95 -23.18 18.04
CA ALA A 23 -10.04 -24.63 17.85
C ALA A 23 -9.10 -25.41 18.79
N SER A 24 -7.96 -24.83 19.15
CA SER A 24 -6.98 -25.36 20.13
C SER A 24 -7.22 -24.86 21.56
N GLY A 25 -8.30 -24.12 21.80
CA GLY A 25 -8.59 -23.42 23.06
C GLY A 25 -8.08 -21.97 23.05
N CYS A 26 -8.98 -21.04 23.39
CA CYS A 26 -8.64 -19.65 23.75
C CYS A 26 -8.67 -19.50 25.27
N ALA A 27 -7.77 -18.67 25.77
CA ALA A 27 -7.58 -18.39 27.18
C ALA A 27 -8.45 -17.24 27.69
N SER A 28 -8.88 -16.35 26.79
CA SER A 28 -9.89 -15.33 27.05
C SER A 28 -11.22 -16.01 27.38
N VAL A 29 -11.89 -15.45 28.40
CA VAL A 29 -13.19 -15.95 28.88
C VAL A 29 -14.31 -15.79 27.85
N ASN A 30 -14.11 -14.94 26.83
CA ASN A 30 -15.08 -14.70 25.77
C ASN A 30 -14.46 -14.95 24.39
N ARG A 31 -14.97 -16.00 23.71
CA ARG A 31 -14.48 -16.48 22.40
C ARG A 31 -15.28 -15.92 21.23
N ASN A 32 -16.40 -15.28 21.51
CA ASN A 32 -17.31 -14.74 20.52
C ASN A 32 -17.30 -13.23 20.59
N THR A 33 -17.44 -12.60 19.42
CA THR A 33 -17.66 -11.15 19.33
C THR A 33 -18.98 -10.82 20.02
N THR A 34 -18.94 -9.92 20.98
CA THR A 34 -20.12 -9.41 21.67
C THR A 34 -20.80 -8.32 20.84
N TYR A 35 -19.98 -7.53 20.14
CA TYR A 35 -20.41 -6.39 19.36
C TYR A 35 -20.15 -6.60 17.87
N SER A 36 -21.07 -6.09 17.04
CA SER A 36 -20.86 -5.99 15.59
C SER A 36 -19.97 -4.78 15.26
N ALA A 37 -19.32 -4.83 14.10
CA ALA A 37 -18.36 -3.80 13.69
C ALA A 37 -18.93 -2.37 13.70
N SER A 38 -20.19 -2.20 13.28
CA SER A 38 -20.84 -0.90 13.26
C SER A 38 -21.12 -0.31 14.64
N GLN A 39 -21.10 -1.12 15.71
CA GLN A 39 -21.35 -0.65 17.08
C GLN A 39 -20.14 0.07 17.69
N PHE A 40 -18.96 0.01 17.06
CA PHE A 40 -17.79 0.79 17.46
C PHE A 40 -17.82 2.23 16.93
N ASP A 41 -18.59 2.51 15.88
CA ASP A 41 -18.63 3.83 15.26
C ASP A 41 -19.00 4.97 16.24
N PRO A 42 -19.95 4.82 17.19
CA PRO A 42 -20.21 5.86 18.18
C PRO A 42 -19.00 6.20 19.07
N VAL A 43 -18.20 5.20 19.45
CA VAL A 43 -17.01 5.36 20.29
C VAL A 43 -15.84 5.96 19.49
N LEU A 44 -15.74 5.63 18.21
CA LEU A 44 -14.65 6.11 17.36
C LEU A 44 -14.94 7.47 16.71
N ASN A 45 -16.13 7.64 16.13
CA ASN A 45 -16.50 8.74 15.24
C ASN A 45 -17.70 9.58 15.72
N GLY A 46 -18.31 9.25 16.87
CA GLY A 46 -19.47 9.96 17.40
C GLY A 46 -19.24 11.48 17.57
N ALA A 47 -20.31 12.26 17.64
CA ALA A 47 -20.20 13.72 17.77
C ALA A 47 -19.73 14.21 19.16
N SER A 48 -19.76 13.34 20.17
CA SER A 48 -19.35 13.63 21.55
C SER A 48 -18.88 12.34 22.22
N ASN A 49 -17.93 12.43 23.16
CA ASN A 49 -17.37 11.27 23.89
C ASN A 49 -16.88 10.16 22.94
N SER A 50 -16.27 10.57 21.84
CA SER A 50 -15.65 9.70 20.86
C SER A 50 -14.17 10.06 20.68
N LEU A 51 -13.38 9.17 20.09
CA LEU A 51 -11.99 9.44 19.73
C LEU A 51 -11.89 10.69 18.83
N LYS A 52 -12.75 10.79 17.82
CA LYS A 52 -12.86 11.96 16.94
C LYS A 52 -13.17 13.25 17.71
N ALA A 53 -14.17 13.23 18.60
CA ALA A 53 -14.57 14.41 19.36
C ALA A 53 -13.45 14.86 20.31
N PHE A 54 -12.75 13.91 20.93
CA PHE A 54 -11.60 14.18 21.80
C PHE A 54 -10.48 14.89 21.03
N TYR A 55 -9.99 14.30 19.93
CA TYR A 55 -8.92 14.88 19.12
C TYR A 55 -9.32 16.20 18.46
N GLN A 56 -10.60 16.39 18.16
CA GLN A 56 -11.11 17.69 17.70
C GLN A 56 -11.04 18.77 18.78
N GLU A 57 -11.34 18.45 20.05
CA GLU A 57 -11.25 19.40 21.16
C GLU A 57 -9.79 19.73 21.52
N VAL A 58 -8.95 18.72 21.76
CA VAL A 58 -7.57 18.93 22.24
C VAL A 58 -6.64 19.56 21.20
N SER A 59 -6.98 19.45 19.91
CA SER A 59 -6.26 20.09 18.80
C SER A 59 -6.84 21.46 18.42
N TYR A 60 -7.90 21.94 19.08
CA TYR A 60 -8.60 23.18 18.72
C TYR A 60 -9.14 23.16 17.27
N GLY A 61 -9.57 21.98 16.80
CA GLY A 61 -10.04 21.76 15.43
C GLY A 61 -8.96 21.74 14.36
N GLN A 62 -7.68 21.73 14.75
CA GLN A 62 -6.57 21.66 13.79
C GLN A 62 -6.44 20.25 13.19
N LEU A 63 -6.74 19.21 13.96
CA LEU A 63 -6.77 17.82 13.52
C LEU A 63 -8.20 17.36 13.25
N GLN A 64 -8.39 16.68 12.12
CA GLN A 64 -9.65 16.03 11.73
C GLN A 64 -9.42 14.52 11.66
N LEU A 65 -9.36 13.87 12.82
CA LEU A 65 -9.20 12.43 12.92
C LEU A 65 -10.52 11.72 12.61
N THR A 66 -10.48 10.72 11.75
CA THR A 66 -11.62 9.83 11.46
C THR A 66 -11.15 8.38 11.46
N SER A 67 -11.88 7.51 12.15
CA SER A 67 -11.54 6.09 12.21
C SER A 67 -12.38 5.29 11.21
N THR A 68 -11.74 4.37 10.49
CA THR A 68 -12.42 3.49 9.53
C THR A 68 -12.21 2.04 9.91
N VAL A 69 -13.28 1.35 10.26
CA VAL A 69 -13.24 -0.11 10.51
C VAL A 69 -13.06 -0.84 9.18
N ALA A 70 -11.98 -1.60 9.07
CA ALA A 70 -11.62 -2.32 7.85
C ALA A 70 -12.75 -3.24 7.38
N ASN A 71 -13.28 -2.99 6.18
CA ASN A 71 -14.39 -3.73 5.56
C ASN A 71 -15.65 -3.89 6.46
N ASN A 72 -15.79 -3.09 7.52
CA ASN A 72 -16.86 -3.19 8.51
C ASN A 72 -17.08 -4.63 9.04
N GLN A 73 -15.99 -5.36 9.33
CA GLN A 73 -16.05 -6.77 9.74
C GLN A 73 -15.00 -7.16 10.79
N TRP A 74 -15.25 -8.28 11.47
CA TRP A 74 -14.25 -8.95 12.31
C TRP A 74 -13.33 -9.86 11.48
N ILE A 75 -12.03 -9.61 11.56
CA ILE A 75 -10.98 -10.35 10.87
C ILE A 75 -10.62 -11.59 11.68
N GLN A 76 -10.74 -12.76 11.06
CA GLN A 76 -10.36 -14.03 11.68
C GLN A 76 -8.85 -14.24 11.57
N LEU A 77 -8.18 -14.30 12.72
CA LEU A 77 -6.75 -14.62 12.82
C LEU A 77 -6.51 -16.14 12.88
N PRO A 78 -5.33 -16.62 12.44
CA PRO A 78 -5.05 -18.06 12.32
C PRO A 78 -4.78 -18.76 13.66
N ASN A 79 -4.26 -18.05 14.65
CA ASN A 79 -3.91 -18.57 15.97
C ASN A 79 -4.90 -18.15 17.07
N ASN A 80 -4.79 -18.76 18.24
CA ASN A 80 -5.54 -18.37 19.44
C ASN A 80 -4.97 -17.08 20.06
N ASP A 81 -5.71 -16.50 21.00
CA ASP A 81 -5.31 -15.30 21.75
C ASP A 81 -3.98 -15.44 22.49
N ALA A 82 -3.73 -16.59 23.14
CA ALA A 82 -2.51 -16.85 23.89
C ALA A 82 -1.23 -16.78 23.03
N TYR A 83 -1.33 -17.00 21.72
CA TYR A 83 -0.20 -16.83 20.80
C TYR A 83 0.21 -15.36 20.63
N TYR A 84 -0.77 -14.45 20.65
CA TYR A 84 -0.58 -13.01 20.48
C TYR A 84 -0.39 -12.29 21.82
N ALA A 85 -0.92 -12.83 22.91
CA ALA A 85 -0.84 -12.23 24.25
C ALA A 85 0.62 -12.03 24.68
N TYR A 86 0.97 -10.78 24.93
CA TYR A 86 2.19 -10.43 25.65
C TYR A 86 1.99 -10.80 27.12
N ASN A 87 2.86 -11.64 27.69
CA ASN A 87 2.82 -11.92 29.11
C ASN A 87 4.17 -11.61 29.76
N ASP A 88 4.13 -11.11 31.00
CA ASP A 88 5.31 -10.64 31.76
C ASP A 88 6.40 -11.71 31.98
N TYR A 89 6.18 -12.96 31.54
CA TYR A 89 7.08 -14.11 31.71
C TYR A 89 7.43 -14.86 30.41
N ALA A 90 6.86 -14.48 29.26
CA ALA A 90 7.08 -15.11 27.97
C ALA A 90 6.74 -14.15 26.82
N ASN A 91 7.70 -14.01 25.91
CA ASN A 91 7.61 -13.24 24.67
C ASN A 91 6.40 -13.69 23.84
N GLY A 92 5.26 -13.01 23.98
CA GLY A 92 4.13 -13.14 23.07
C GLY A 92 4.50 -12.67 21.65
N ASN A 93 3.58 -12.85 20.71
CA ASN A 93 3.74 -12.35 19.33
C ASN A 93 2.71 -11.27 18.96
N PRO A 94 2.53 -10.20 19.77
CA PRO A 94 1.52 -9.19 19.47
C PRO A 94 1.79 -8.48 18.13
N GLN A 95 3.04 -8.37 17.70
CA GLN A 95 3.43 -7.89 16.37
C GLN A 95 2.87 -8.75 15.21
N GLU A 96 2.68 -10.06 15.43
CA GLU A 96 2.11 -10.94 14.41
C GLU A 96 0.58 -10.78 14.30
N MET A 97 -0.07 -10.19 15.30
CA MET A 97 -1.51 -9.92 15.27
C MET A 97 -1.87 -8.96 14.15
N VAL A 98 -1.17 -7.83 14.07
CA VAL A 98 -1.36 -6.83 13.02
C VAL A 98 -0.92 -7.37 11.66
N ARG A 99 0.20 -8.11 11.59
CA ARG A 99 0.68 -8.73 10.34
C ARG A 99 -0.33 -9.70 9.75
N HIS A 100 -0.89 -10.59 10.56
CA HIS A 100 -1.93 -11.52 10.11
C HIS A 100 -3.20 -10.81 9.66
N ALA A 101 -3.64 -9.79 10.39
CA ALA A 101 -4.83 -9.02 10.03
C ALA A 101 -4.66 -8.29 8.68
N VAL A 102 -3.53 -7.59 8.50
CA VAL A 102 -3.18 -6.90 7.27
C VAL A 102 -3.07 -7.89 6.10
N ASN A 103 -2.48 -9.07 6.30
CA ASN A 103 -2.40 -10.10 5.25
C ASN A 103 -3.79 -10.61 4.81
N VAL A 104 -4.75 -10.72 5.73
CA VAL A 104 -6.14 -11.06 5.35
C VAL A 104 -6.73 -9.97 4.47
N LEU A 105 -6.54 -8.69 4.80
CA LEU A 105 -7.05 -7.56 4.03
C LEU A 105 -6.36 -7.40 2.66
N ASN A 106 -5.04 -7.62 2.59
CA ASN A 106 -4.27 -7.69 1.34
C ASN A 106 -4.86 -8.71 0.36
N ASN A 107 -5.19 -9.91 0.84
CA ASN A 107 -5.83 -10.96 0.04
C ASN A 107 -7.27 -10.61 -0.39
N GLN A 108 -7.90 -9.63 0.26
CA GLN A 108 -9.21 -9.11 -0.10
C GLN A 108 -9.13 -7.89 -1.03
N GLY A 109 -7.93 -7.44 -1.40
CA GLY A 109 -7.73 -6.24 -2.22
C GLY A 109 -8.08 -4.94 -1.48
N PHE A 110 -7.91 -4.89 -0.16
CA PHE A 110 -8.11 -3.68 0.62
C PHE A 110 -7.08 -2.62 0.22
N ASN A 111 -7.52 -1.37 0.06
CA ASN A 111 -6.67 -0.23 -0.26
C ASN A 111 -6.22 0.47 1.02
N PHE A 112 -4.94 0.34 1.35
CA PHE A 112 -4.28 0.97 2.50
C PHE A 112 -3.77 2.37 2.18
N THR A 113 -3.58 2.76 0.91
CA THR A 113 -3.07 4.09 0.54
C THR A 113 -3.97 5.24 0.99
N GLN A 114 -5.19 4.96 1.44
CA GLN A 114 -6.10 5.96 2.00
C GLN A 114 -5.79 6.34 3.46
N PHE A 115 -4.87 5.63 4.11
CA PHE A 115 -4.44 5.82 5.50
C PHE A 115 -3.01 6.37 5.61
N ASP A 116 -2.53 6.99 4.53
CA ASP A 116 -1.24 7.68 4.42
C ASP A 116 -1.53 9.13 4.00
N ALA A 117 -1.81 10.00 4.98
CA ALA A 117 -2.33 11.34 4.76
C ALA A 117 -1.25 12.34 4.38
N ASP A 118 0.00 12.14 4.78
CA ASP A 118 1.15 12.93 4.33
C ASP A 118 1.90 12.34 3.15
N HIS A 119 1.47 11.18 2.65
CA HIS A 119 2.02 10.51 1.48
C HIS A 119 3.50 10.13 1.69
N ASP A 120 3.86 9.74 2.92
CA ASP A 120 5.23 9.37 3.26
C ASP A 120 5.54 7.87 3.01
N GLY A 121 4.53 7.12 2.56
CA GLY A 121 4.62 5.70 2.25
C GLY A 121 4.50 4.78 3.46
N ALA A 122 4.07 5.31 4.62
CA ALA A 122 3.71 4.57 5.82
C ALA A 122 2.25 4.82 6.21
N ILE A 123 1.68 3.90 6.99
CA ILE A 123 0.36 4.10 7.56
C ILE A 123 0.46 5.15 8.68
N ASP A 124 -0.45 6.11 8.69
CA ASP A 124 -0.48 7.13 9.74
C ASP A 124 -0.79 6.47 11.09
N ALA A 125 -2.00 5.91 11.22
CA ALA A 125 -2.50 5.34 12.46
C ALA A 125 -3.23 4.03 12.20
N ILE A 126 -2.95 3.04 13.04
CA ILE A 126 -3.60 1.73 13.01
C ILE A 126 -3.89 1.25 14.42
N ASP A 127 -5.17 1.00 14.66
CA ASP A 127 -5.79 0.56 15.90
C ASP A 127 -6.24 -0.90 15.72
N VAL A 128 -5.85 -1.78 16.64
CA VAL A 128 -6.27 -3.17 16.65
C VAL A 128 -7.17 -3.44 17.86
N ILE A 129 -8.47 -3.55 17.62
CA ILE A 129 -9.43 -3.94 18.66
C ILE A 129 -9.61 -5.46 18.64
N HIS A 130 -9.18 -6.13 19.71
CA HIS A 130 -9.25 -7.59 19.80
C HIS A 130 -10.45 -8.09 20.60
N VAL A 131 -11.04 -9.21 20.21
CA VAL A 131 -12.18 -9.83 20.91
C VAL A 131 -11.84 -10.13 22.39
N GLY A 132 -12.82 -9.92 23.27
CA GLY A 132 -12.69 -10.19 24.70
C GLY A 132 -12.07 -9.03 25.52
N PRO A 133 -11.83 -9.26 26.83
CA PRO A 133 -11.25 -8.26 27.72
C PRO A 133 -9.72 -8.23 27.65
N GLY A 134 -9.12 -7.10 28.02
CA GLY A 134 -7.66 -6.93 28.06
C GLY A 134 -7.06 -7.33 29.41
N TYR A 135 -5.73 -7.43 29.45
CA TYR A 135 -4.98 -7.75 30.67
C TYR A 135 -5.17 -6.68 31.75
N GLU A 136 -5.19 -5.41 31.36
CA GLU A 136 -5.30 -4.26 32.28
C GLU A 136 -6.57 -4.27 33.15
N SER A 137 -7.63 -4.94 32.69
CA SER A 137 -8.88 -5.10 33.44
C SER A 137 -9.02 -6.44 34.15
N THR A 138 -8.31 -7.49 33.72
CA THR A 138 -8.52 -8.86 34.22
C THR A 138 -7.38 -9.40 35.08
N GLY A 139 -6.17 -8.86 34.93
CA GLY A 139 -4.94 -9.43 35.49
C GLY A 139 -4.60 -10.83 34.95
N ASN A 140 -5.32 -11.31 33.92
CA ASN A 140 -5.07 -12.62 33.32
C ASN A 140 -3.98 -12.51 32.27
N THR A 141 -2.80 -13.07 32.54
CA THR A 141 -1.64 -13.02 31.66
C THR A 141 -1.83 -13.68 30.29
N SER A 142 -2.97 -14.34 30.04
CA SER A 142 -3.31 -14.85 28.71
C SER A 142 -4.18 -13.89 27.89
N CYS A 143 -4.64 -12.78 28.48
CA CYS A 143 -5.24 -11.66 27.76
C CYS A 143 -4.13 -10.77 27.18
N ILE A 144 -4.40 -10.13 26.05
CA ILE A 144 -3.51 -9.11 25.49
C ILE A 144 -3.61 -7.86 26.36
N HIS A 145 -2.47 -7.27 26.72
CA HIS A 145 -2.41 -5.97 27.37
C HIS A 145 -2.54 -4.88 26.31
N SER A 146 -3.30 -3.82 26.60
CA SER A 146 -3.35 -2.66 25.71
C SER A 146 -1.98 -1.99 25.63
N HIS A 147 -1.51 -1.70 24.41
CA HIS A 147 -0.21 -1.06 24.21
C HIS A 147 -0.03 -0.53 22.80
N TYR A 148 0.86 0.44 22.67
CA TYR A 148 1.54 0.84 21.45
C TYR A 148 2.84 0.06 21.25
N ALA A 149 3.14 -0.32 19.99
CA ALA A 149 4.41 -0.93 19.63
C ALA A 149 4.96 -0.36 18.32
N ASP A 150 6.25 -0.01 18.35
CA ASP A 150 7.07 0.31 17.18
C ASP A 150 7.62 -1.00 16.58
N LEU A 151 7.13 -1.37 15.41
CA LEU A 151 7.50 -2.60 14.71
C LEU A 151 8.90 -2.54 14.10
N THR A 152 9.50 -1.36 13.96
CA THR A 152 10.85 -1.22 13.37
C THR A 152 11.93 -1.90 14.20
N TRP A 153 11.68 -2.14 15.49
CA TRP A 153 12.59 -2.83 16.41
C TRP A 153 12.73 -4.32 16.11
N TYR A 154 11.78 -4.92 15.40
CA TYR A 154 11.78 -6.34 15.07
C TYR A 154 12.56 -6.66 13.79
N GLY A 155 13.12 -5.65 13.10
CA GLY A 155 14.09 -5.80 12.01
C GLY A 155 13.52 -6.13 10.63
N ASP A 156 12.29 -6.64 10.56
CA ASP A 156 11.62 -6.95 9.29
C ASP A 156 10.61 -5.87 8.90
N GLU A 157 10.86 -5.23 7.75
CA GLU A 157 9.94 -4.30 7.12
C GLU A 157 8.67 -5.04 6.65
N PHE A 158 7.50 -4.55 7.06
CA PHE A 158 6.22 -5.14 6.67
C PHE A 158 5.39 -4.13 5.85
N ARG A 159 5.22 -4.43 4.55
CA ARG A 159 4.43 -3.60 3.63
C ARG A 159 3.17 -4.31 3.16
N THR A 160 2.13 -3.53 2.91
CA THR A 160 0.89 -3.95 2.28
C THR A 160 1.11 -4.23 0.79
N HIS A 161 0.16 -4.88 0.11
CA HIS A 161 0.26 -5.18 -1.33
C HIS A 161 0.30 -3.92 -2.22
N ASP A 162 -0.26 -2.80 -1.75
CA ASP A 162 -0.22 -1.48 -2.38
C ASP A 162 0.95 -0.61 -1.88
N GLY A 163 1.89 -1.19 -1.13
CA GLY A 163 3.19 -0.59 -0.85
C GLY A 163 3.27 0.26 0.42
N ILE A 164 2.23 0.33 1.24
CA ILE A 164 2.21 1.10 2.50
C ILE A 164 2.95 0.35 3.60
N LEU A 165 3.87 1.03 4.28
CA LEU A 165 4.62 0.50 5.41
C LEU A 165 3.76 0.46 6.67
N ILE A 166 3.71 -0.70 7.33
CA ILE A 166 3.14 -0.85 8.67
C ILE A 166 4.31 -0.93 9.66
N ASN A 167 4.62 0.21 10.29
CA ASN A 167 5.79 0.37 11.17
C ASN A 167 5.42 0.49 12.66
N ALA A 168 4.16 0.66 13.00
CA ALA A 168 3.67 0.70 14.37
C ALA A 168 2.19 0.29 14.42
N TYR A 169 1.72 -0.05 15.61
CA TYR A 169 0.30 -0.26 15.90
C TYR A 169 0.02 0.06 17.36
N HIS A 170 -1.23 0.30 17.70
CA HIS A 170 -1.70 0.06 19.06
C HIS A 170 -2.84 -0.97 19.09
N THR A 171 -3.08 -1.53 20.27
CA THR A 171 -4.13 -2.54 20.46
C THR A 171 -4.86 -2.39 21.77
N GLU A 172 -6.16 -2.68 21.74
CA GLU A 172 -7.10 -2.52 22.83
C GLU A 172 -8.16 -3.64 22.81
N PRO A 173 -8.80 -3.93 23.94
CA PRO A 173 -9.84 -4.95 23.98
C PRO A 173 -11.18 -4.46 23.40
N GLU A 174 -11.99 -5.41 22.95
CA GLU A 174 -13.41 -5.20 22.66
C GLU A 174 -14.17 -4.76 23.91
N LEU A 175 -13.83 -5.36 25.06
CA LEU A 175 -14.63 -5.31 26.28
C LEU A 175 -13.87 -4.67 27.44
N ARG A 176 -14.57 -3.81 28.19
CA ARG A 176 -14.17 -3.41 29.54
C ARG A 176 -14.76 -4.34 30.61
N GLU A 177 -14.34 -4.14 31.86
CA GLU A 177 -14.95 -4.80 33.02
C GLU A 177 -16.47 -4.55 33.03
N GLY A 178 -17.27 -5.62 33.08
CA GLY A 178 -18.73 -5.55 32.93
C GLY A 178 -19.28 -5.91 31.54
N GLY A 179 -18.41 -6.10 30.54
CA GLY A 179 -18.78 -6.60 29.21
C GLY A 179 -19.33 -5.55 28.25
N GLU A 180 -19.14 -4.27 28.57
CA GLU A 180 -19.45 -3.15 27.69
C GLU A 180 -18.30 -2.88 26.70
N ILE A 181 -18.58 -2.17 25.59
CA ILE A 181 -17.54 -1.73 24.65
C ILE A 181 -16.46 -0.95 25.42
N THR A 182 -15.19 -1.19 25.08
CA THR A 182 -14.07 -0.39 25.60
C THR A 182 -14.30 1.11 25.40
N GLN A 183 -13.78 1.91 26.33
CA GLN A 183 -13.96 3.36 26.28
C GLN A 183 -12.82 4.03 25.55
N ILE A 184 -13.05 5.27 25.14
CA ILE A 184 -12.11 6.04 24.33
C ILE A 184 -10.79 6.38 25.02
N GLY A 185 -10.71 6.24 26.35
CA GLY A 185 -9.58 6.70 27.15
C GLY A 185 -8.24 6.11 26.75
N VAL A 186 -8.15 4.77 26.79
CA VAL A 186 -6.94 4.03 26.40
C VAL A 186 -6.68 4.20 24.90
N ILE A 187 -7.72 4.09 24.05
CA ILE A 187 -7.58 4.32 22.61
C ILE A 187 -6.99 5.71 22.32
N ALA A 188 -7.45 6.75 23.02
CA ALA A 188 -6.95 8.10 22.86
C ALA A 188 -5.50 8.23 23.31
N HIS A 189 -5.13 7.61 24.43
CA HIS A 189 -3.76 7.56 24.93
C HIS A 189 -2.83 6.87 23.93
N GLU A 190 -3.18 5.69 23.45
CA GLU A 190 -2.34 4.93 22.53
C GLU A 190 -2.26 5.59 21.15
N THR A 191 -3.35 6.21 20.69
CA THR A 191 -3.33 7.05 19.49
C THR A 191 -2.34 8.22 19.63
N ALA A 192 -2.10 8.72 20.85
CA ALA A 192 -1.22 9.87 21.08
C ALA A 192 0.27 9.52 20.82
N HIS A 193 0.65 8.25 20.93
CA HIS A 193 1.99 7.78 20.59
C HIS A 193 2.30 7.88 19.09
N PHE A 194 1.31 7.80 18.20
CA PHE A 194 1.52 8.05 16.77
C PHE A 194 1.96 9.48 16.47
N PHE A 195 1.73 10.42 17.38
CA PHE A 195 2.25 11.79 17.28
C PHE A 195 3.61 11.96 17.97
N GLY A 196 4.23 10.88 18.45
CA GLY A 196 5.56 10.86 19.03
C GLY A 196 5.64 11.27 20.51
N LEU A 197 4.54 11.21 21.28
CA LEU A 197 4.65 11.43 22.73
C LEU A 197 5.20 10.20 23.44
N PRO A 198 6.03 10.39 24.45
CA PRO A 198 6.30 9.36 25.43
C PRO A 198 5.16 9.30 26.46
N ASP A 199 5.10 8.19 27.19
CA ASP A 199 4.32 8.14 28.42
C ASP A 199 4.89 9.11 29.47
N LEU A 200 4.01 9.74 30.22
CA LEU A 200 4.36 10.68 31.30
C LEU A 200 3.96 10.15 32.68
N TYR A 201 3.49 8.91 32.77
CA TYR A 201 3.53 8.12 33.99
C TYR A 201 4.93 7.49 34.18
N ASP A 202 5.22 7.06 35.41
CA ASP A 202 6.49 6.43 35.77
C ASP A 202 6.38 4.90 35.68
N TYR A 203 7.06 4.31 34.71
CA TYR A 203 7.00 2.88 34.51
C TYR A 203 7.72 2.06 35.60
N THR A 204 8.61 2.68 36.38
CA THR A 204 9.31 1.98 37.47
C THR A 204 8.41 1.73 38.66
N GLY A 205 7.23 2.36 38.68
CA GLY A 205 6.37 2.34 39.84
C GLY A 205 6.87 3.19 41.00
N ARG A 206 7.80 4.11 40.72
CA ARG A 206 8.30 5.13 41.64
C ARG A 206 7.21 6.06 42.16
N SER A 207 6.26 6.34 41.26
CA SER A 207 5.38 7.50 41.31
C SER A 207 4.22 7.40 40.31
N ALA A 208 3.32 8.39 40.31
CA ALA A 208 2.25 8.51 39.30
C ALA A 208 2.65 9.33 38.06
N GLY A 209 3.87 9.91 38.05
CA GLY A 209 4.27 10.87 37.02
C GLY A 209 3.34 12.09 37.00
N LEU A 210 2.64 12.34 35.88
CA LEU A 210 1.64 13.42 35.78
C LEU A 210 0.22 13.04 36.24
N GLY A 211 -0.05 11.78 36.57
CA GLY A 211 -1.38 11.35 37.06
C GLY A 211 -2.54 11.80 36.15
N MET A 212 -3.62 12.31 36.76
CA MET A 212 -4.83 12.82 36.10
C MET A 212 -4.64 14.18 35.42
N TRP A 213 -3.41 14.68 35.29
CA TRP A 213 -3.14 15.99 34.66
C TRP A 213 -2.65 15.90 33.20
N SER A 214 -2.45 14.69 32.68
CA SER A 214 -2.11 14.45 31.27
C SER A 214 -2.75 13.18 30.74
N LEU A 215 -3.18 13.23 29.46
CA LEU A 215 -3.56 12.04 28.68
C LEU A 215 -2.49 10.96 28.72
N MET A 216 -1.21 11.35 28.65
CA MET A 216 -0.06 10.43 28.64
C MET A 216 0.25 9.83 30.00
N ALA A 217 -0.62 10.01 30.98
CA ALA A 217 -0.53 9.44 32.32
C ALA A 217 -1.89 8.83 32.72
N ALA A 218 -2.25 8.84 34.00
CA ALA A 218 -3.54 8.32 34.46
C ALA A 218 -4.75 9.06 33.86
N GLY A 219 -4.56 10.23 33.25
CA GLY A 219 -5.62 11.00 32.59
C GLY A 219 -6.38 10.24 31.49
N ALA A 220 -5.79 9.19 30.90
CA ALA A 220 -6.50 8.26 30.01
C ALA A 220 -7.77 7.68 30.66
N TRP A 221 -7.79 7.52 31.99
CA TRP A 221 -8.89 6.94 32.75
C TRP A 221 -9.93 7.96 33.22
N GLY A 222 -9.93 9.21 32.77
CA GLY A 222 -10.92 10.20 33.20
C GLY A 222 -12.38 9.76 32.94
N GLY A 223 -13.28 10.09 33.87
CA GLY A 223 -14.68 9.66 33.80
C GLY A 223 -15.44 9.74 35.13
N PRO A 224 -16.77 9.58 35.11
CA PRO A 224 -17.64 9.72 36.29
C PRO A 224 -17.52 8.63 37.34
N SER A 225 -16.99 7.47 37.00
CA SER A 225 -16.96 6.30 37.88
C SER A 225 -15.68 5.52 37.64
N GLY A 226 -14.92 5.22 38.68
CA GLY A 226 -13.69 4.43 38.57
C GLY A 226 -13.08 4.13 39.94
N TRP A 227 -11.87 3.59 39.94
CA TRP A 227 -11.15 3.18 41.15
C TRP A 227 -9.94 4.07 41.42
N GLY A 228 -9.57 4.27 42.69
CA GLY A 228 -8.27 4.86 43.06
C GLY A 228 -8.04 6.32 42.62
N GLY A 229 -9.10 7.12 42.52
CA GLY A 229 -9.01 8.51 42.04
C GLY A 229 -9.07 8.65 40.52
N MET A 230 -9.20 7.54 39.79
CA MET A 230 -9.43 7.50 38.35
C MET A 230 -10.92 7.28 38.03
N GLY A 231 -11.32 7.51 36.78
CA GLY A 231 -12.64 7.23 36.24
C GLY A 231 -12.69 5.94 35.40
N ASP A 232 -13.61 5.88 34.43
CA ASP A 232 -13.87 4.71 33.57
C ASP A 232 -13.34 4.86 32.14
N GLY A 233 -12.56 5.91 31.87
CA GLY A 233 -12.01 6.21 30.55
C GLY A 233 -13.03 6.73 29.54
N THR A 234 -14.27 7.07 29.95
CA THR A 234 -15.26 7.69 29.04
C THR A 234 -14.94 9.14 28.70
N ARG A 235 -14.11 9.79 29.53
CA ARG A 235 -13.78 11.22 29.49
C ARG A 235 -12.27 11.40 29.74
N PRO A 236 -11.41 10.94 28.83
CA PRO A 236 -9.97 11.13 28.97
C PRO A 236 -9.63 12.60 29.13
N ILE A 237 -8.64 12.87 29.97
CA ILE A 237 -8.16 14.21 30.26
C ILE A 237 -7.32 14.71 29.09
N HIS A 238 -7.28 16.04 28.89
CA HIS A 238 -6.44 16.65 27.87
C HIS A 238 -4.95 16.29 28.08
N PRO A 239 -4.16 16.17 26.99
CA PRO A 239 -2.71 16.21 27.10
C PRO A 239 -2.26 17.50 27.80
N ASP A 240 -1.17 17.42 28.56
CA ASP A 240 -0.57 18.58 29.22
C ASP A 240 -0.02 19.62 28.22
N ALA A 241 0.32 20.80 28.73
CA ALA A 241 0.87 21.90 27.94
C ALA A 241 2.06 21.50 27.06
N TRP A 242 2.96 20.67 27.60
CA TRP A 242 4.16 20.25 26.90
C TRP A 242 3.82 19.31 25.75
N SER A 243 2.97 18.32 26.00
CA SER A 243 2.46 17.39 25.00
C SER A 243 1.81 18.13 23.81
N ARG A 244 0.91 19.08 24.07
CA ARG A 244 0.28 19.91 23.02
C ARG A 244 1.27 20.79 22.27
N PHE A 245 2.28 21.31 22.97
CA PHE A 245 3.35 22.12 22.38
C PHE A 245 4.19 21.28 21.41
N ARG A 246 4.53 20.05 21.78
CA ARG A 246 5.34 19.14 20.96
C ARG A 246 4.63 18.72 19.67
N PHE A 247 3.30 18.61 19.70
CA PHE A 247 2.47 18.38 18.51
C PHE A 247 2.33 19.60 17.60
N GLY A 248 2.63 20.79 18.11
CA GLY A 248 2.30 22.04 17.42
C GLY A 248 0.80 22.35 17.41
N TRP A 249 0.01 21.83 18.35
CA TRP A 249 -1.38 22.28 18.56
C TRP A 249 -1.47 23.58 19.35
N THR A 250 -0.45 23.87 20.15
CA THR A 250 -0.24 25.18 20.77
C THR A 250 1.15 25.70 20.44
N THR A 251 1.27 27.02 20.39
CA THR A 251 2.56 27.71 20.42
C THR A 251 2.66 28.50 21.72
N PRO A 252 3.53 28.10 22.65
CA PRO A 252 3.71 28.83 23.89
C PRO A 252 4.20 30.26 23.67
N GLN A 253 3.53 31.23 24.29
CA GLN A 253 4.00 32.60 24.38
C GLN A 253 5.16 32.68 25.37
N VAL A 254 6.33 33.08 24.89
CA VAL A 254 7.53 33.16 25.74
C VAL A 254 7.55 34.47 26.52
N ILE A 255 7.76 34.37 27.83
CA ILE A 255 7.91 35.51 28.75
C ILE A 255 9.40 35.68 29.09
N SER A 256 10.01 36.78 28.64
CA SER A 256 11.45 37.04 28.84
C SER A 256 11.77 38.25 29.73
N ALA A 257 10.74 38.98 30.17
CA ALA A 257 10.85 40.13 31.06
C ALA A 257 9.68 40.13 32.04
N SER A 258 9.83 40.88 33.13
CA SER A 258 8.76 41.05 34.10
C SER A 258 7.50 41.62 33.45
N ALA A 259 6.35 41.04 33.76
CA ALA A 259 5.06 41.45 33.25
C ALA A 259 3.99 41.24 34.32
N THR A 260 3.02 42.14 34.37
CA THR A 260 1.91 42.10 35.34
C THR A 260 0.57 41.94 34.65
N GLY A 261 -0.38 41.27 35.29
CA GLY A 261 -1.71 41.04 34.75
C GLY A 261 -1.70 40.17 33.50
N LEU A 262 -0.73 39.26 33.39
CA LEU A 262 -0.75 38.21 32.36
C LEU A 262 -2.02 37.38 32.54
N ARG A 263 -2.57 36.90 31.42
CA ARG A 263 -3.87 36.23 31.37
C ARG A 263 -3.76 34.95 30.56
N LEU A 264 -4.30 33.85 31.11
CA LEU A 264 -4.49 32.58 30.43
C LEU A 264 -5.97 32.21 30.42
N ARG A 265 -6.53 32.04 29.22
CA ARG A 265 -7.91 31.54 29.05
C ARG A 265 -7.98 30.03 29.24
N PRO A 266 -9.16 29.46 29.56
CA PRO A 266 -9.31 28.01 29.75
C PRO A 266 -8.78 27.18 28.57
N SER A 267 -7.95 26.19 28.88
CA SER A 267 -7.24 25.34 27.93
C SER A 267 -8.15 24.47 27.05
N HIS A 268 -9.36 24.15 27.51
CA HIS A 268 -10.30 23.29 26.77
C HIS A 268 -10.74 23.90 25.42
N SER A 269 -10.72 25.24 25.30
CA SER A 269 -11.18 25.96 24.10
C SER A 269 -10.18 27.00 23.59
N ASN A 270 -9.06 27.19 24.28
CA ASN A 270 -8.02 28.15 23.91
C ASN A 270 -6.65 27.50 24.05
N GLY A 271 -5.84 27.55 23.00
CA GLY A 271 -4.45 27.07 23.03
C GLY A 271 -3.48 28.01 23.73
N ASP A 272 -3.93 28.80 24.71
CA ASP A 272 -3.10 29.74 25.44
C ASP A 272 -2.13 28.97 26.36
N VAL A 273 -0.84 29.03 26.06
CA VAL A 273 0.23 28.50 26.93
C VAL A 273 1.29 29.58 27.07
N MET A 274 1.82 29.77 28.28
CA MET A 274 2.98 30.64 28.49
C MET A 274 4.21 29.82 28.84
N ARG A 275 5.37 30.25 28.35
CA ARG A 275 6.66 29.59 28.53
C ARG A 275 7.68 30.53 29.18
N ILE A 276 8.42 30.05 30.17
CA ILE A 276 9.44 30.84 30.89
C ILE A 276 10.74 30.04 30.99
N ASP A 277 11.77 30.48 30.26
CA ASP A 277 13.08 29.81 30.19
C ASP A 277 14.16 30.60 30.94
N TYR A 278 13.87 31.86 31.28
CA TYR A 278 14.91 32.83 31.62
C TYR A 278 15.67 32.42 32.89
N GLY A 279 16.99 32.27 32.75
CA GLY A 279 17.86 31.93 33.86
C GLY A 279 17.80 30.46 34.28
N MET A 280 17.09 29.61 33.54
CA MET A 280 17.11 28.16 33.75
C MET A 280 18.33 27.50 33.09
N PRO A 281 18.71 26.29 33.55
CA PRO A 281 19.62 25.40 32.82
C PRO A 281 19.17 25.13 31.38
N SER A 282 20.11 24.69 30.55
CA SER A 282 19.82 24.40 29.14
C SER A 282 18.71 23.35 28.99
N ARG A 283 17.76 23.59 28.08
CA ARG A 283 16.59 22.72 27.81
C ARG A 283 15.60 22.58 28.97
N GLN A 284 15.72 23.40 30.01
CA GLN A 284 14.72 23.52 31.07
C GLN A 284 13.89 24.79 30.95
N PHE A 285 12.59 24.69 31.27
CA PHE A 285 11.65 25.80 31.23
C PHE A 285 10.38 25.49 32.03
N PHE A 286 9.63 26.54 32.41
CA PHE A 286 8.26 26.38 32.88
C PHE A 286 7.26 26.53 31.72
N LEU A 287 6.22 25.71 31.71
CA LEU A 287 5.00 25.92 30.93
C LEU A 287 3.81 26.17 31.86
N LEU A 288 2.98 27.15 31.51
CA LEU A 288 1.83 27.56 32.31
C LEU A 288 0.56 27.45 31.46
N GLU A 289 -0.47 26.81 32.01
CA GLU A 289 -1.78 26.71 31.37
C GLU A 289 -2.93 26.74 32.38
N ASN A 290 -4.10 27.19 31.93
CA ASN A 290 -5.29 27.29 32.75
C ASN A 290 -6.22 26.08 32.53
N ARG A 291 -6.20 25.12 33.45
CA ARG A 291 -7.04 23.91 33.43
C ARG A 291 -8.37 24.17 34.13
N GLN A 292 -9.46 23.71 33.54
CA GLN A 292 -10.82 23.87 34.07
C GLN A 292 -11.60 22.57 33.96
N GLN A 293 -12.46 22.27 34.94
CA GLN A 293 -13.32 21.09 34.96
C GLN A 293 -14.48 21.21 33.96
N THR A 294 -14.17 21.23 32.67
CA THR A 294 -15.13 21.37 31.58
C THR A 294 -14.61 20.67 30.31
N GLY A 295 -15.48 20.42 29.34
CA GLY A 295 -15.13 19.61 28.16
C GLY A 295 -14.69 18.21 28.57
N PHE A 296 -13.61 17.72 27.97
CA PHE A 296 -12.97 16.46 28.34
C PHE A 296 -12.20 16.54 29.68
N ASP A 297 -11.73 17.73 30.08
CA ASP A 297 -11.10 17.97 31.37
C ASP A 297 -12.10 17.97 32.56
N GLN A 298 -13.38 17.63 32.35
CA GLN A 298 -14.42 17.66 33.40
C GLN A 298 -14.04 16.92 34.70
N TYR A 299 -13.21 15.88 34.60
CA TYR A 299 -12.84 15.01 35.70
C TYR A 299 -11.39 15.18 36.18
N ILE A 300 -10.73 16.29 35.83
CA ILE A 300 -9.47 16.65 36.51
C ILE A 300 -9.72 16.92 38.00
N PRO A 301 -8.72 16.74 38.89
CA PRO A 301 -8.90 16.89 40.32
C PRO A 301 -9.38 18.29 40.76
N ALA A 302 -8.89 19.35 40.09
CA ALA A 302 -9.33 20.72 40.33
C ALA A 302 -9.10 21.66 39.14
N ALA A 303 -9.85 22.75 39.09
CA ALA A 303 -9.58 23.87 38.18
C ALA A 303 -8.49 24.79 38.74
N GLY A 304 -7.60 25.32 37.89
CA GLY A 304 -6.55 26.24 38.28
C GLY A 304 -5.43 26.39 37.25
N LEU A 305 -4.37 27.08 37.66
CA LEU A 305 -3.14 27.20 36.88
C LEU A 305 -2.26 25.96 37.13
N ALA A 306 -2.04 25.16 36.10
CA ALA A 306 -1.00 24.15 36.10
C ALA A 306 0.33 24.81 35.70
N ILE A 307 1.37 24.56 36.48
CA ILE A 307 2.73 25.02 36.20
C ILE A 307 3.60 23.78 36.03
N TYR A 308 4.03 23.50 34.81
CA TYR A 308 4.87 22.36 34.49
C TYR A 308 6.34 22.79 34.45
N HIS A 309 7.20 22.12 35.21
CA HIS A 309 8.65 22.21 35.03
C HIS A 309 9.10 21.14 34.04
N VAL A 310 9.63 21.58 32.90
CA VAL A 310 10.08 20.69 31.84
C VAL A 310 11.60 20.63 31.84
N ASP A 311 12.16 19.43 31.70
CA ASP A 311 13.57 19.21 31.36
C ASP A 311 13.71 18.27 30.16
N GLU A 312 13.81 18.84 28.95
CA GLU A 312 13.95 18.03 27.74
C GLU A 312 15.32 17.35 27.57
N ASN A 313 16.23 17.43 28.55
CA ASN A 313 17.38 16.53 28.60
C ASN A 313 17.00 15.12 29.05
N ARG A 314 15.83 14.95 29.70
CA ARG A 314 15.32 13.65 30.14
C ARG A 314 14.60 12.88 29.03
N TRP A 315 14.19 13.54 27.93
CA TRP A 315 13.54 12.89 26.80
C TRP A 315 14.41 11.77 26.22
N PHE A 316 13.87 10.59 25.95
CA PHE A 316 14.63 9.39 25.56
C PHE A 316 15.61 9.59 24.39
N ASP A 317 15.19 10.26 23.31
CA ASP A 317 16.01 10.68 22.16
C ASP A 317 17.23 11.56 22.49
N VAL A 318 17.22 12.26 23.63
CA VAL A 318 18.30 13.16 24.08
C VAL A 318 18.99 12.62 25.33
N CYS A 319 18.33 11.71 26.06
CA CYS A 319 18.75 11.22 27.35
C CYS A 319 20.00 10.35 27.21
N THR A 320 21.15 10.93 27.56
CA THR A 320 22.46 10.29 27.39
C THR A 320 22.73 9.10 28.30
N SER A 321 21.88 8.85 29.31
CA SER A 321 22.15 7.80 30.30
C SER A 321 21.90 6.39 29.79
N TYR A 322 21.18 6.20 28.66
CA TYR A 322 20.61 4.91 28.21
C TYR A 322 19.92 4.11 29.33
N ASN A 323 19.66 4.75 30.46
CA ASN A 323 19.14 4.14 31.66
C ASN A 323 17.68 4.54 31.77
N TYR A 324 16.84 3.57 31.46
CA TYR A 324 15.39 3.65 31.53
C TYR A 324 14.88 4.27 32.83
N GLU A 325 15.50 3.99 33.98
CA GLU A 325 15.06 4.54 35.28
C GLU A 325 15.26 6.06 35.41
N THR A 326 16.03 6.67 34.51
CA THR A 326 16.45 8.08 34.60
C THR A 326 16.04 8.92 33.40
N CYS A 327 15.44 8.30 32.40
CA CYS A 327 14.92 8.98 31.22
C CYS A 327 13.40 9.08 31.34
N ASN A 328 12.84 10.03 30.60
CA ASN A 328 11.42 10.34 30.60
C ASN A 328 10.92 10.74 32.00
N ASN A 329 9.70 10.35 32.39
CA ASN A 329 9.15 10.59 33.73
C ASN A 329 9.47 9.48 34.75
N ASN A 330 10.52 8.69 34.53
CA ASN A 330 10.83 7.55 35.40
C ASN A 330 11.62 7.90 36.67
N ASP A 331 12.15 9.12 36.80
CA ASP A 331 12.92 9.57 37.97
C ASP A 331 12.11 10.55 38.82
N PRO A 332 11.50 10.14 39.96
CA PRO A 332 10.68 11.01 40.82
C PRO A 332 11.41 12.23 41.40
N SER A 333 12.74 12.26 41.31
CA SER A 333 13.54 13.41 41.72
C SER A 333 13.83 14.38 40.58
N HIS A 334 13.62 13.98 39.32
CA HIS A 334 13.96 14.77 38.13
C HIS A 334 13.22 14.27 36.88
N TYR A 335 12.02 14.80 36.64
CA TYR A 335 11.18 14.42 35.51
C TYR A 335 11.51 15.12 34.19
N LEU A 336 11.01 14.55 33.10
CA LEU A 336 10.88 15.23 31.82
C LEU A 336 9.81 16.33 31.89
N VAL A 337 8.65 16.02 32.49
CA VAL A 337 7.58 16.97 32.78
C VAL A 337 7.10 16.75 34.22
N ASP A 338 7.37 17.72 35.10
CA ASP A 338 6.93 17.73 36.51
C ASP A 338 5.82 18.76 36.71
N LEU A 339 4.82 18.45 37.55
CA LEU A 339 3.78 19.40 37.94
C LEU A 339 4.14 20.02 39.29
N GLU A 340 4.27 21.35 39.30
CA GLU A 340 4.68 22.10 40.49
C GLU A 340 3.50 22.30 41.46
N GLN A 341 3.35 21.36 42.39
CA GLN A 341 2.23 21.24 43.33
C GLN A 341 2.30 22.30 44.44
N PRO A 342 1.40 23.32 44.48
CA PRO A 342 1.49 24.43 45.41
C PRO A 342 1.60 24.07 46.88
N ASP A 343 0.95 22.98 47.31
CA ASP A 343 0.96 22.55 48.72
C ASP A 343 2.31 21.94 49.17
N GLY A 344 3.14 21.52 48.21
CA GLY A 344 4.49 21.02 48.39
C GLY A 344 4.58 19.60 48.94
N GLN A 345 3.50 18.82 48.92
CA GLN A 345 3.54 17.43 49.43
C GLN A 345 4.02 16.42 48.38
N ARG A 346 4.04 16.79 47.09
CA ARG A 346 4.67 16.04 45.99
C ARG A 346 4.13 14.61 45.86
N GLU A 347 2.84 14.45 46.04
CA GLU A 347 2.15 13.15 46.04
C GLU A 347 2.27 12.46 44.68
N LEU A 348 2.17 13.22 43.59
CA LEU A 348 2.40 12.74 42.22
C LEU A 348 3.82 12.17 42.04
N ASN A 349 4.80 12.66 42.79
CA ASN A 349 6.20 12.23 42.76
C ASN A 349 6.54 11.16 43.81
N SER A 350 5.53 10.54 44.42
CA SER A 350 5.73 9.62 45.54
C SER A 350 5.23 8.22 45.23
N SER A 351 5.78 7.21 45.92
CA SER A 351 5.37 5.81 45.79
C SER A 351 3.99 5.51 46.38
N ASN A 352 3.24 6.54 46.79
CA ASN A 352 1.85 6.38 47.23
C ASN A 352 0.88 6.27 46.04
N TYR A 353 1.35 6.53 44.81
CA TYR A 353 0.58 6.46 43.56
C TYR A 353 -0.76 7.20 43.63
N GLU A 354 -0.72 8.40 44.19
CA GLU A 354 -1.83 9.33 44.17
C GLU A 354 -1.85 10.00 42.79
N ASN A 355 -3.03 10.12 42.17
CA ASN A 355 -3.17 10.52 40.77
C ASN A 355 -3.50 12.02 40.59
N GLY A 356 -3.38 12.79 41.66
CA GLY A 356 -3.53 14.23 41.71
C GLY A 356 -4.73 14.66 42.55
N ASP A 357 -4.58 15.81 43.20
CA ASP A 357 -5.61 16.42 44.03
C ASP A 357 -5.75 17.95 43.79
N ALA A 358 -6.57 18.61 44.59
CA ALA A 358 -6.80 20.05 44.41
C ALA A 358 -5.58 20.93 44.75
N GLY A 359 -4.63 20.38 45.50
CA GLY A 359 -3.35 20.94 45.91
C GLY A 359 -2.30 21.00 44.81
N ASP A 360 -2.59 20.49 43.61
CA ASP A 360 -1.67 20.44 42.46
C ASP A 360 -1.72 21.66 41.54
N VAL A 361 -2.74 22.52 41.68
CA VAL A 361 -2.95 23.69 40.81
C VAL A 361 -3.07 25.00 41.59
N TRP A 362 -2.61 26.09 40.97
CA TRP A 362 -2.54 27.40 41.63
C TRP A 362 -3.78 28.27 41.33
N PRO A 363 -4.23 29.13 42.26
CA PRO A 363 -3.82 29.15 43.66
C PRO A 363 -4.52 28.04 44.46
N TYR A 364 -3.88 27.59 45.54
CA TYR A 364 -4.43 26.62 46.48
C TYR A 364 -4.15 27.02 47.94
N SER A 365 -5.17 27.00 48.80
CA SER A 365 -5.05 27.26 50.25
C SER A 365 -4.22 28.52 50.60
N GLY A 366 -4.46 29.63 49.87
CA GLY A 366 -3.74 30.90 50.06
C GLY A 366 -2.34 30.96 49.43
N ARG A 367 -1.86 29.86 48.84
CA ARG A 367 -0.61 29.82 48.06
C ARG A 367 -0.91 30.25 46.62
N ALA A 368 -0.39 31.41 46.26
CA ALA A 368 -0.62 32.06 44.97
C ALA A 368 0.69 32.55 44.32
N ALA A 369 1.81 31.94 44.69
CA ALA A 369 3.12 32.32 44.17
C ALA A 369 4.11 31.15 44.16
N LEU A 370 4.80 30.96 43.03
CA LEU A 370 5.97 30.11 42.88
C LEU A 370 7.20 31.02 42.77
N THR A 371 8.15 30.87 43.68
CA THR A 371 9.36 31.73 43.76
C THR A 371 10.59 30.88 44.07
N GLN A 372 11.78 31.47 44.00
CA GLN A 372 13.02 30.76 44.32
C GLN A 372 13.12 30.28 45.78
N THR A 373 12.21 30.71 46.67
CA THR A 373 12.22 30.38 48.10
C THR A 373 10.98 29.62 48.57
N THR A 374 10.02 29.32 47.69
CA THR A 374 8.82 28.54 48.05
C THR A 374 9.11 27.03 48.01
N THR A 375 8.17 26.21 48.46
CA THR A 375 8.17 24.76 48.20
C THR A 375 6.86 24.39 47.50
N PRO A 376 6.91 23.95 46.23
CA PRO A 376 8.07 23.90 45.34
C PRO A 376 8.63 25.30 45.02
N ASN A 377 9.82 25.34 44.41
CA ASN A 377 10.52 26.57 44.06
C ASN A 377 10.65 26.74 42.54
N SER A 378 10.99 27.95 42.09
CA SER A 378 11.17 28.27 40.68
C SER A 378 12.60 28.06 40.13
N LEU A 379 13.41 27.18 40.76
CA LEU A 379 14.76 26.88 40.33
C LEU A 379 14.76 25.71 39.33
N GLY A 380 15.66 25.75 38.36
CA GLY A 380 15.94 24.58 37.53
C GLY A 380 16.64 23.47 38.31
N TYR A 381 16.58 22.24 37.80
CA TYR A 381 17.30 21.12 38.40
C TYR A 381 18.80 21.39 38.39
N GLY A 382 19.44 21.18 39.55
CA GLY A 382 20.87 21.46 39.77
C GLY A 382 21.24 22.94 39.92
N GLN A 383 20.27 23.86 39.95
CA GLN A 383 20.50 25.28 40.12
C GLN A 383 20.55 25.69 41.60
N ALA A 384 21.53 26.50 41.98
CA ALA A 384 21.62 27.05 43.34
C ALA A 384 20.59 28.17 43.54
N SER A 385 20.08 28.35 44.77
CA SER A 385 19.07 29.37 45.07
C SER A 385 19.49 30.81 44.74
N SER A 386 20.79 31.12 44.79
CA SER A 386 21.34 32.44 44.39
C SER A 386 21.24 32.71 42.88
N GLN A 387 21.04 31.68 42.09
CA GLN A 387 20.90 31.76 40.64
C GLN A 387 19.45 31.91 40.20
N GLY A 388 18.47 31.76 41.10
CA GLY A 388 17.05 31.93 40.79
C GLY A 388 16.74 33.29 40.18
N LYS A 389 15.92 33.30 39.13
CA LYS A 389 15.55 34.52 38.38
C LYS A 389 14.07 34.71 38.20
N ILE A 390 13.26 33.66 38.34
CA ILE A 390 11.85 33.66 38.00
C ILE A 390 11.03 33.71 39.29
N ALA A 391 9.98 34.53 39.33
CA ALA A 391 8.89 34.37 40.28
C ALA A 391 7.55 34.55 39.56
N ILE A 392 6.62 33.66 39.83
CA ILE A 392 5.22 33.75 39.40
C ILE A 392 4.43 34.13 40.64
N ARG A 393 3.66 35.22 40.58
CA ARG A 393 2.97 35.79 41.75
C ARG A 393 1.54 36.16 41.42
N ASN A 394 0.78 36.44 42.49
CA ASN A 394 -0.57 36.99 42.42
C ASN A 394 -1.48 36.13 41.52
N VAL A 395 -1.29 34.80 41.53
CA VAL A 395 -2.11 33.88 40.76
C VAL A 395 -3.54 33.95 41.29
N ALA A 396 -4.47 34.33 40.44
CA ALA A 396 -5.87 34.56 40.81
C ALA A 396 -6.82 33.98 39.77
N LYS A 397 -7.83 33.24 40.26
CA LYS A 397 -8.98 32.75 39.49
C LYS A 397 -9.96 33.90 39.27
N GLN A 398 -10.30 34.15 38.02
CA GLN A 398 -11.28 35.17 37.63
C GLN A 398 -12.69 34.56 37.52
N THR A 399 -13.71 35.38 37.65
CA THR A 399 -15.12 34.93 37.61
C THR A 399 -15.55 34.39 36.25
N ASN A 400 -14.84 34.74 35.18
CA ASN A 400 -15.06 34.25 33.82
C ASN A 400 -14.27 32.97 33.49
N GLY A 401 -13.58 32.37 34.47
CA GLY A 401 -12.77 31.17 34.31
C GLY A 401 -11.32 31.42 33.89
N ASP A 402 -10.92 32.66 33.61
CA ASP A 402 -9.52 32.96 33.32
C ASP A 402 -8.65 32.86 34.57
N ILE A 403 -7.35 32.65 34.36
CA ILE A 403 -6.32 32.86 35.38
C ILE A 403 -5.55 34.12 35.04
N THR A 404 -5.30 34.95 36.04
CA THR A 404 -4.35 36.07 35.95
C THR A 404 -3.19 35.88 36.90
N PHE A 405 -2.01 36.36 36.54
CA PHE A 405 -0.81 36.30 37.36
C PHE A 405 0.21 37.34 36.90
N ASP A 406 1.24 37.52 37.72
CA ASP A 406 2.41 38.33 37.41
C ASP A 406 3.63 37.42 37.27
N VAL A 407 4.54 37.78 36.36
CA VAL A 407 5.86 37.17 36.24
C VAL A 407 6.90 38.23 36.56
N GLU A 408 7.78 37.93 37.50
CA GLU A 408 8.95 38.74 37.82
C GLU A 408 10.21 38.01 37.33
N ILE A 409 11.01 38.70 36.52
CA ILE A 409 12.31 38.21 36.05
C ILE A 409 13.41 39.13 36.58
N THR A 410 14.35 38.58 37.35
CA THR A 410 15.49 39.34 37.90
C THR A 410 16.60 39.44 36.86
N GLY A 411 16.51 40.44 35.99
CA GLY A 411 17.42 40.70 34.86
C GLY A 411 16.61 40.97 33.60
N SER A 412 17.26 41.21 32.47
CA SER A 412 16.56 41.38 31.19
C SER A 412 17.32 40.69 30.07
N ASN A 413 16.57 39.93 29.26
CA ASN A 413 17.02 39.47 27.96
C ASN A 413 15.89 39.78 26.99
N PRO A 414 15.93 40.95 26.33
CA PRO A 414 14.85 41.37 25.44
C PRO A 414 14.67 40.33 24.33
N LEU A 415 13.41 39.96 24.08
CA LEU A 415 13.08 39.13 22.94
C LEU A 415 13.54 39.82 21.65
N LEU A 416 14.02 39.00 20.73
CA LEU A 416 14.49 39.39 19.42
C LEU A 416 13.28 39.65 18.50
N GLY A 417 13.32 40.76 17.77
CA GLY A 417 12.29 41.11 16.78
C GLY A 417 12.41 40.26 15.51
N LEU A 418 11.42 40.37 14.62
CA LEU A 418 11.41 39.63 13.35
C LEU A 418 12.69 39.83 12.53
N GLY A 419 13.20 38.76 11.94
CA GLY A 419 14.41 38.75 11.11
C GLY A 419 15.72 38.80 11.89
N ALA A 420 15.68 38.96 13.22
CA ALA A 420 16.88 38.89 14.06
C ALA A 420 17.37 37.44 14.19
N ALA A 421 18.69 37.26 14.25
CA ALA A 421 19.31 35.94 14.40
C ALA A 421 18.97 35.34 15.77
N CYS A 422 18.47 34.10 15.78
CA CYS A 422 18.03 33.41 16.98
C CYS A 422 18.64 32.00 17.05
N SER A 423 18.83 31.52 18.27
CA SER A 423 19.27 30.15 18.56
C SER A 423 18.15 29.26 19.11
N SER A 424 17.02 29.86 19.49
CA SER A 424 15.83 29.14 19.96
C SER A 424 14.58 30.00 19.76
N ALA A 425 13.43 29.34 19.61
CA ALA A 425 12.10 29.96 19.55
C ALA A 425 11.85 30.92 20.72
N SER A 426 12.32 30.55 21.91
CA SER A 426 12.20 31.35 23.13
C SER A 426 12.99 32.65 23.14
N ARG A 427 13.87 32.88 22.16
CA ARG A 427 14.54 34.17 21.99
C ARG A 427 13.76 35.12 21.10
N CYS A 428 12.73 34.68 20.40
CA CYS A 428 11.98 35.48 19.45
C CYS A 428 10.69 36.02 20.06
N GLN A 429 10.37 37.29 19.79
CA GLN A 429 9.14 37.92 20.28
C GLN A 429 7.89 37.21 19.75
N SER A 430 8.00 36.68 18.53
CA SER A 430 6.98 35.87 17.89
C SER A 430 6.87 34.45 18.45
N GLY A 431 7.85 33.99 19.24
CA GLY A 431 7.95 32.60 19.66
C GLY A 431 8.41 31.63 18.57
N PHE A 432 8.80 32.11 17.38
CA PHE A 432 9.26 31.26 16.28
C PHE A 432 10.69 31.61 15.89
N CYS A 433 11.58 30.64 15.98
CA CYS A 433 12.94 30.73 15.45
C CYS A 433 13.07 29.68 14.35
N VAL A 434 13.01 30.14 13.11
CA VAL A 434 13.03 29.28 11.91
C VAL A 434 14.20 29.74 11.05
N ASP A 435 14.99 28.80 10.54
CA ASP A 435 16.19 29.07 9.74
C ASP A 435 17.18 30.01 10.43
N GLY A 436 17.24 29.94 11.77
CA GLY A 436 18.10 30.79 12.59
C GLY A 436 17.68 32.25 12.65
N VAL A 437 16.46 32.61 12.20
CA VAL A 437 15.90 33.96 12.34
C VAL A 437 14.51 33.96 12.98
N CYS A 438 14.17 35.05 13.67
CA CYS A 438 12.87 35.18 14.31
C CYS A 438 11.75 35.39 13.30
N CYS A 439 10.81 34.44 13.25
CA CYS A 439 9.78 34.36 12.22
C CYS A 439 8.43 34.89 12.69
N ASN A 440 7.63 35.48 11.80
CA ASN A 440 6.31 36.01 12.15
C ASN A 440 5.25 34.94 12.49
N GLN A 441 5.49 33.71 12.04
CA GLN A 441 4.61 32.56 12.19
C GLN A 441 5.47 31.29 12.16
N PRO A 442 4.95 30.12 12.55
CA PRO A 442 5.70 28.89 12.40
C PRO A 442 5.80 28.53 10.90
N CYS A 443 6.97 28.07 10.46
CA CYS A 443 7.15 27.46 9.15
C CYS A 443 7.01 25.94 9.30
N ASN A 444 5.85 25.43 8.88
CA ASN A 444 5.42 24.05 9.08
C ASN A 444 5.27 23.29 7.76
N ALA A 445 5.68 23.88 6.64
CA ALA A 445 5.62 23.27 5.31
C ALA A 445 6.90 22.46 4.97
N GLY A 446 7.67 22.09 5.99
CA GLY A 446 8.86 21.26 5.87
C GLY A 446 9.95 21.93 5.05
N GLN A 447 10.39 21.29 3.97
CA GLN A 447 11.38 21.85 3.04
C GLN A 447 10.80 22.94 2.13
N CYS A 448 9.48 23.18 2.20
CA CYS A 448 8.75 24.01 1.24
C CYS A 448 8.27 25.35 1.79
N ASP A 449 8.73 25.73 2.97
CA ASP A 449 8.71 27.09 3.44
C ASP A 449 10.06 27.51 4.01
N ALA A 450 10.27 28.82 4.07
CA ALA A 450 11.47 29.39 4.64
C ALA A 450 11.12 30.72 5.31
N CYS A 451 11.90 31.04 6.34
CA CYS A 451 11.84 32.30 7.06
C CYS A 451 13.10 33.15 6.93
N SER A 452 14.25 32.55 6.59
CA SER A 452 15.46 33.31 6.26
C SER A 452 15.65 33.45 4.76
N ARG A 453 16.26 34.56 4.34
CA ARG A 453 16.69 34.75 2.95
C ARG A 453 17.69 33.68 2.52
N THR A 454 18.53 33.20 3.45
CA THR A 454 19.48 32.12 3.21
C THR A 454 18.79 30.81 2.86
N ALA A 455 17.65 30.53 3.49
CA ALA A 455 16.82 29.34 3.23
C ALA A 455 15.87 29.50 2.03
N GLY A 456 15.80 30.69 1.40
CA GLY A 456 15.02 30.93 0.18
C GLY A 456 13.83 31.87 0.34
N ALA A 457 13.58 32.39 1.56
CA ALA A 457 12.53 33.39 1.76
C ALA A 457 12.86 34.71 1.05
N SER A 458 11.84 35.50 0.72
CA SER A 458 12.03 36.83 0.09
C SER A 458 12.56 37.87 1.08
N ALA A 459 12.36 37.67 2.39
CA ALA A 459 12.84 38.53 3.47
C ALA A 459 13.06 37.71 4.75
N ASP A 460 14.00 38.16 5.60
CA ASP A 460 14.21 37.53 6.91
C ASP A 460 13.03 37.84 7.83
N GLY A 461 12.52 36.82 8.51
CA GLY A 461 11.49 36.94 9.55
C GLY A 461 10.05 36.80 9.06
N TYR A 462 9.84 36.49 7.79
CA TYR A 462 8.53 36.21 7.23
C TYR A 462 8.50 34.81 6.63
N CYS A 463 7.72 33.91 7.25
CA CYS A 463 7.55 32.57 6.70
C CYS A 463 6.77 32.64 5.40
N ILE A 464 7.34 32.13 4.32
CA ILE A 464 6.69 32.03 3.01
C ILE A 464 6.92 30.65 2.39
N ALA A 465 5.97 30.20 1.59
CA ALA A 465 6.18 29.05 0.72
C ALA A 465 7.27 29.38 -0.32
N ILE A 466 8.19 28.44 -0.52
CA ILE A 466 9.29 28.58 -1.47
C ILE A 466 9.12 27.61 -2.64
N THR A 467 9.80 27.90 -3.75
CA THR A 467 9.88 27.01 -4.92
C THR A 467 11.29 26.45 -5.01
N ALA A 468 11.66 25.61 -4.04
CA ALA A 468 12.95 24.94 -3.98
C ALA A 468 12.84 23.48 -4.47
N ALA A 469 13.99 22.88 -4.76
CA ALA A 469 14.07 21.43 -4.80
C ALA A 469 13.81 20.89 -3.39
N CYS A 470 13.05 19.82 -3.32
CA CYS A 470 12.78 19.10 -2.08
C CYS A 470 12.88 17.60 -2.38
N ASP A 471 12.66 16.79 -1.36
CA ASP A 471 12.53 15.34 -1.45
C ASP A 471 11.23 15.00 -0.74
N ASP A 472 10.25 14.46 -1.48
CA ASP A 472 8.97 14.04 -0.89
C ASP A 472 9.10 12.69 -0.15
N GLY A 473 10.31 12.12 -0.11
CA GLY A 473 10.64 10.87 0.53
C GLY A 473 10.23 9.64 -0.28
N LEU A 474 9.56 9.83 -1.43
CA LEU A 474 9.05 8.76 -2.26
C LEU A 474 10.08 8.38 -3.32
N ARG A 475 10.60 7.16 -3.25
CA ARG A 475 11.58 6.69 -4.24
C ARG A 475 10.98 6.50 -5.64
N CYS A 476 9.64 6.46 -5.74
CA CYS A 476 8.90 6.33 -6.99
C CYS A 476 8.42 7.66 -7.57
N THR A 477 8.97 8.76 -7.08
CA THR A 477 8.88 10.07 -7.70
C THR A 477 10.29 10.56 -8.03
N THR A 478 10.37 11.52 -8.95
CA THR A 478 11.62 12.19 -9.31
C THR A 478 11.35 13.66 -9.58
N ASN A 479 12.41 14.46 -9.49
CA ASN A 479 12.37 15.90 -9.73
C ASN A 479 11.46 16.66 -8.75
N ASP A 480 11.48 16.26 -7.49
CA ASP A 480 10.55 16.79 -6.49
C ASP A 480 10.80 18.26 -6.23
N ARG A 481 9.69 19.01 -6.19
CA ARG A 481 9.70 20.45 -6.05
C ARG A 481 8.58 20.92 -5.15
N CYS A 482 8.89 22.00 -4.45
CA CYS A 482 7.92 22.69 -3.64
C CYS A 482 6.93 23.45 -4.52
N GLU A 483 5.66 23.06 -4.45
CA GLU A 483 4.55 23.72 -5.10
C GLU A 483 3.48 24.05 -4.05
N GLY A 484 3.23 25.34 -3.82
CA GLY A 484 2.21 25.78 -2.86
C GLY A 484 2.49 25.37 -1.41
N GLY A 485 3.76 25.20 -1.03
CA GLY A 485 4.15 24.78 0.32
C GLY A 485 4.14 23.26 0.52
N VAL A 486 3.97 22.46 -0.53
CA VAL A 486 4.01 20.99 -0.44
C VAL A 486 5.09 20.46 -1.38
N CYS A 487 5.87 19.49 -0.91
CA CYS A 487 6.83 18.82 -1.79
C CYS A 487 6.09 17.83 -2.69
N ARG A 488 6.25 17.97 -4.00
CA ARG A 488 5.61 17.10 -5.00
C ARG A 488 6.61 16.64 -6.03
N GLY A 489 6.71 15.34 -6.22
CA GLY A 489 7.49 14.71 -7.27
C GLY A 489 6.70 14.24 -8.49
N ALA A 490 7.40 14.05 -9.61
CA ALA A 490 6.84 13.46 -10.82
C ALA A 490 6.97 11.94 -10.76
N PRO A 491 5.89 11.15 -10.99
CA PRO A 491 5.94 9.69 -10.90
C PRO A 491 7.00 9.06 -11.82
N VAL A 492 7.74 8.07 -11.30
CA VAL A 492 8.61 7.21 -12.09
C VAL A 492 7.76 6.43 -13.09
N VAL A 493 8.00 6.63 -14.39
CA VAL A 493 7.28 5.95 -15.46
C VAL A 493 8.01 4.65 -15.80
N CYS A 494 7.36 3.52 -15.52
CA CYS A 494 7.86 2.18 -15.83
C CYS A 494 7.30 1.63 -17.15
N ASP A 495 7.88 0.52 -17.64
CA ASP A 495 7.39 -0.16 -18.84
C ASP A 495 5.93 -0.58 -18.66
N GLY A 496 5.05 -0.11 -19.54
CA GLY A 496 3.61 -0.40 -19.50
C GLY A 496 3.26 -1.84 -19.88
N GLY A 497 4.24 -2.63 -20.33
CA GLY A 497 4.04 -4.00 -20.79
C GLY A 497 3.38 -4.07 -22.16
N ASN A 498 2.83 -5.24 -22.49
CA ASN A 498 2.19 -5.54 -23.77
C ASN A 498 1.08 -6.58 -23.56
N GLN A 499 0.45 -7.07 -24.65
CA GLN A 499 -0.64 -8.05 -24.57
C GLN A 499 -0.26 -9.38 -23.88
N CYS A 500 1.03 -9.67 -23.76
CA CYS A 500 1.60 -10.89 -23.16
C CYS A 500 2.52 -10.62 -21.96
N THR A 501 2.65 -9.38 -21.51
CA THR A 501 3.41 -9.04 -20.30
C THR A 501 2.65 -8.01 -19.49
N GLN A 502 2.48 -8.27 -18.19
CA GLN A 502 2.08 -7.23 -17.27
C GLN A 502 3.22 -6.22 -17.13
N GLY A 503 2.91 -4.93 -17.31
CA GLY A 503 3.90 -3.86 -17.16
C GLY A 503 4.54 -3.82 -15.78
N GLY A 504 5.78 -3.34 -15.72
CA GLY A 504 6.48 -3.11 -14.47
C GLY A 504 5.85 -1.96 -13.70
N SER A 505 5.78 -2.09 -12.38
CA SER A 505 5.53 -0.97 -11.46
C SER A 505 6.84 -0.49 -10.84
N CYS A 506 6.88 0.78 -10.43
CA CYS A 506 8.00 1.26 -9.64
C CYS A 506 7.94 0.62 -8.25
N ASP A 507 9.06 0.05 -7.81
CA ASP A 507 9.24 -0.47 -6.46
C ASP A 507 9.53 0.70 -5.49
N PRO A 508 8.65 0.98 -4.52
CA PRO A 508 8.81 2.10 -3.59
C PRO A 508 10.00 1.95 -2.63
N ALA A 509 10.56 0.74 -2.46
CA ALA A 509 11.74 0.52 -1.61
C ALA A 509 13.06 0.85 -2.33
N THR A 510 13.11 0.65 -3.65
CA THR A 510 14.35 0.82 -4.43
C THR A 510 14.29 2.02 -5.39
N GLY A 511 13.09 2.51 -5.71
CA GLY A 511 12.85 3.48 -6.79
C GLY A 511 13.09 2.92 -8.18
N GLN A 512 13.25 1.59 -8.30
CA GLN A 512 13.51 0.92 -9.57
C GLN A 512 12.22 0.34 -10.13
N CYS A 513 12.08 0.38 -11.45
CA CYS A 513 11.02 -0.34 -12.12
C CYS A 513 11.25 -1.84 -11.99
N THR A 514 10.22 -2.54 -11.51
CA THR A 514 10.16 -3.99 -11.59
C THR A 514 10.19 -4.44 -13.04
N ALA A 515 10.75 -5.62 -13.29
CA ALA A 515 10.72 -6.20 -14.62
C ALA A 515 9.28 -6.60 -15.00
N SER A 516 8.91 -6.34 -16.26
CA SER A 516 7.63 -6.77 -16.82
C SER A 516 7.50 -8.30 -16.69
N VAL A 517 6.36 -8.77 -16.19
CA VAL A 517 6.14 -10.19 -15.91
C VAL A 517 5.38 -10.83 -17.07
N PRO A 518 5.87 -11.93 -17.66
CA PRO A 518 5.15 -12.65 -18.69
C PRO A 518 3.79 -13.16 -18.18
N LEU A 519 2.74 -12.96 -18.98
CA LEU A 519 1.45 -13.63 -18.77
C LEU A 519 1.60 -15.14 -19.00
N PRO A 520 0.72 -15.97 -18.40
CA PRO A 520 0.79 -17.41 -18.55
C PRO A 520 0.82 -17.86 -20.01
N ASN A 521 1.66 -18.85 -20.31
CA ASN A 521 1.71 -19.45 -21.64
C ASN A 521 0.31 -19.99 -22.01
N GLY A 522 -0.20 -19.62 -23.19
CA GLY A 522 -1.56 -19.94 -23.63
C GLY A 522 -2.60 -18.84 -23.36
N ALA A 523 -2.26 -17.74 -22.69
CA ALA A 523 -3.13 -16.58 -22.57
C ALA A 523 -3.45 -16.00 -23.97
N SER A 524 -4.67 -15.54 -24.19
CA SER A 524 -5.09 -14.99 -25.48
C SER A 524 -4.40 -13.65 -25.75
N CYS A 525 -3.89 -13.49 -26.96
CA CYS A 525 -3.35 -12.24 -27.48
C CYS A 525 -3.65 -12.15 -28.98
N ASP A 526 -3.21 -11.08 -29.64
CA ASP A 526 -3.24 -10.92 -31.09
C ASP A 526 -1.85 -10.47 -31.56
N ASP A 527 -1.21 -11.26 -32.42
CA ASP A 527 0.14 -10.98 -32.93
C ASP A 527 0.14 -10.05 -34.16
N GLY A 528 -1.06 -9.63 -34.59
CA GLY A 528 -1.29 -8.77 -35.74
C GLY A 528 -1.16 -9.49 -37.09
N ASN A 529 -0.99 -10.81 -37.10
CA ASN A 529 -0.86 -11.61 -38.31
C ASN A 529 -2.19 -12.30 -38.66
N LEU A 530 -2.91 -11.78 -39.65
CA LEU A 530 -4.19 -12.36 -40.08
C LEU A 530 -4.06 -13.76 -40.73
N CYS A 531 -2.85 -14.26 -40.94
CA CYS A 531 -2.60 -15.63 -41.42
C CYS A 531 -2.50 -16.66 -40.30
N THR A 532 -2.60 -16.27 -39.03
CA THR A 532 -2.77 -17.17 -37.89
C THR A 532 -4.21 -17.09 -37.40
N ARG A 533 -4.73 -18.22 -36.88
CA ARG A 533 -6.15 -18.35 -36.52
C ARG A 533 -6.38 -18.45 -35.01
N ALA A 534 -5.30 -18.53 -34.26
CA ALA A 534 -5.30 -18.56 -32.81
C ALA A 534 -3.94 -18.07 -32.35
N ASP A 535 -3.91 -16.97 -31.60
CA ASP A 535 -2.67 -16.44 -31.07
C ASP A 535 -2.67 -16.57 -29.55
N SER A 536 -1.51 -16.91 -29.02
CA SER A 536 -1.37 -17.13 -27.60
C SER A 536 -0.01 -16.66 -27.11
N CYS A 537 0.05 -16.24 -25.86
CA CYS A 537 1.30 -15.83 -25.26
C CYS A 537 2.22 -17.04 -25.08
N GLN A 538 3.48 -16.86 -25.46
CA GLN A 538 4.56 -17.79 -25.21
C GLN A 538 5.80 -17.01 -24.77
N ASP A 539 6.21 -17.22 -23.53
CA ASP A 539 7.37 -16.57 -22.89
C ASP A 539 7.36 -15.04 -23.01
N GLY A 540 6.18 -14.44 -22.83
CA GLY A 540 5.99 -12.98 -22.85
C GLY A 540 5.85 -12.37 -24.24
N GLN A 541 5.83 -13.19 -25.29
CA GLN A 541 5.57 -12.76 -26.67
C GLN A 541 4.25 -13.34 -27.17
N CYS A 542 3.51 -12.57 -27.96
CA CYS A 542 2.35 -13.12 -28.66
C CYS A 542 2.82 -13.93 -29.85
N VAL A 543 2.47 -15.21 -29.91
CA VAL A 543 2.80 -16.10 -31.03
C VAL A 543 1.53 -16.63 -31.67
N GLY A 544 1.42 -16.45 -32.99
CA GLY A 544 0.32 -16.99 -33.77
C GLY A 544 0.51 -18.48 -34.11
N ALA A 545 -0.60 -19.22 -34.05
CA ALA A 545 -0.70 -20.64 -34.35
C ALA A 545 -1.85 -20.91 -35.35
N ASN A 546 -1.97 -22.17 -35.78
CA ASN A 546 -2.96 -22.62 -36.77
C ASN A 546 -2.92 -21.80 -38.08
N PRO A 547 -1.83 -21.92 -38.87
CA PRO A 547 -1.63 -21.12 -40.05
C PRO A 547 -2.74 -21.36 -41.09
N VAL A 548 -3.15 -20.29 -41.78
CA VAL A 548 -4.05 -20.36 -42.93
C VAL A 548 -3.41 -21.20 -44.03
N LEU A 549 -4.03 -22.35 -44.31
CA LEU A 549 -3.60 -23.23 -45.40
C LEU A 549 -4.12 -22.69 -46.74
N CYS A 550 -3.19 -22.38 -47.63
CA CYS A 550 -3.54 -21.93 -48.98
C CYS A 550 -3.98 -23.12 -49.86
N PRO A 551 -4.94 -22.90 -50.78
CA PRO A 551 -5.37 -23.95 -51.70
C PRO A 551 -4.22 -24.41 -52.60
N THR A 552 -4.30 -25.64 -53.11
CA THR A 552 -3.39 -26.12 -54.14
C THR A 552 -3.58 -25.31 -55.42
N ALA A 553 -2.48 -24.83 -56.01
CA ALA A 553 -2.53 -24.06 -57.23
C ALA A 553 -3.07 -24.89 -58.40
N GLY A 554 -3.99 -24.32 -59.18
CA GLY A 554 -4.45 -24.90 -60.44
C GLY A 554 -3.34 -24.98 -61.51
N PRO A 555 -3.57 -25.67 -62.64
CA PRO A 555 -2.57 -25.91 -63.68
C PRO A 555 -1.98 -24.62 -64.27
N CYS A 556 -2.71 -23.50 -64.22
CA CYS A 556 -2.25 -22.19 -64.69
C CYS A 556 -2.23 -21.08 -63.62
N GLU A 557 -2.30 -21.47 -62.35
CA GLU A 557 -2.26 -20.55 -61.22
C GLU A 557 -0.95 -20.70 -60.45
N LEU A 558 -0.58 -19.64 -59.75
CA LEU A 558 0.44 -19.60 -58.73
C LEU A 558 -0.23 -19.06 -57.46
N VAL A 559 -0.41 -19.95 -56.49
CA VAL A 559 -0.89 -19.58 -55.15
C VAL A 559 0.31 -19.14 -54.33
N LEU A 560 0.30 -17.89 -53.87
CA LEU A 560 1.35 -17.35 -53.01
C LEU A 560 1.09 -17.72 -51.55
N ALA A 561 2.14 -17.60 -50.72
CA ALA A 561 1.99 -17.70 -49.28
C ALA A 561 0.94 -16.70 -48.77
N CYS A 562 0.26 -17.05 -47.68
CA CYS A 562 -0.73 -16.18 -47.07
C CYS A 562 -0.11 -14.81 -46.73
N ASP A 563 -0.84 -13.74 -47.08
CA ASP A 563 -0.43 -12.36 -46.79
C ASP A 563 -0.81 -11.99 -45.35
N PRO A 564 0.18 -11.75 -44.45
CA PRO A 564 -0.07 -11.53 -43.02
C PRO A 564 -0.91 -10.30 -42.71
N ALA A 565 -0.97 -9.31 -43.60
CA ALA A 565 -1.78 -8.11 -43.43
C ALA A 565 -3.22 -8.28 -43.94
N LEU A 566 -3.48 -9.27 -44.81
CA LEU A 566 -4.78 -9.47 -45.47
C LEU A 566 -5.47 -10.79 -45.10
N GLY A 567 -4.75 -11.74 -44.47
CA GLY A 567 -5.28 -13.03 -44.03
C GLY A 567 -5.75 -13.94 -45.16
N ARG A 568 -5.30 -13.67 -46.40
CA ARG A 568 -5.70 -14.38 -47.61
C ARG A 568 -4.49 -14.78 -48.43
N CYS A 569 -4.64 -15.86 -49.20
CA CYS A 569 -3.61 -16.34 -50.12
C CYS A 569 -3.82 -15.71 -51.49
N PRO A 570 -2.97 -14.74 -51.92
CA PRO A 570 -3.12 -14.14 -53.23
C PRO A 570 -2.89 -15.21 -54.30
N ILE A 571 -3.81 -15.25 -55.28
CA ILE A 571 -3.68 -16.11 -56.46
C ILE A 571 -3.22 -15.23 -57.62
N THR A 572 -2.15 -15.63 -58.27
CA THR A 572 -1.63 -14.99 -59.49
C THR A 572 -1.64 -16.00 -60.63
N LEU A 573 -1.64 -15.53 -61.87
CA LEU A 573 -1.58 -16.43 -63.03
C LEU A 573 -0.13 -16.80 -63.31
N LYS A 574 0.13 -18.04 -63.74
CA LYS A 574 1.41 -18.40 -64.32
C LYS A 574 1.67 -17.52 -65.56
N PRO A 575 2.94 -17.22 -65.90
CA PRO A 575 3.27 -16.47 -67.11
C PRO A 575 2.63 -17.09 -68.36
N GLU A 576 2.18 -16.25 -69.28
CA GLU A 576 1.66 -16.69 -70.59
C GLU A 576 2.67 -17.60 -71.30
N GLY A 577 2.20 -18.74 -71.82
CA GLY A 577 3.08 -19.73 -72.44
C GLY A 577 3.82 -20.65 -71.46
N SER A 578 3.49 -20.61 -70.16
CA SER A 578 3.97 -21.63 -69.22
C SER A 578 3.32 -22.97 -69.51
N TRP A 579 4.08 -24.05 -69.38
CA TRP A 579 3.56 -25.41 -69.49
C TRP A 579 2.50 -25.68 -68.42
N CYS A 580 1.42 -26.35 -68.82
CA CYS A 580 0.35 -26.80 -67.96
C CYS A 580 -0.20 -28.14 -68.47
N ASP A 581 -1.03 -28.78 -67.64
CA ASP A 581 -1.74 -30.00 -67.99
C ASP A 581 -3.23 -29.78 -67.68
N ASP A 582 -4.11 -29.86 -68.68
CA ASP A 582 -5.57 -29.76 -68.50
C ASP A 582 -6.22 -31.11 -68.15
N LEU A 583 -5.39 -32.15 -67.99
CA LEU A 583 -5.74 -33.54 -67.74
C LEU A 583 -6.56 -34.18 -68.87
N ASN A 584 -6.62 -33.56 -70.05
CA ASN A 584 -7.21 -34.15 -71.23
C ASN A 584 -6.11 -34.82 -72.09
N PRO A 585 -6.08 -36.16 -72.17
CA PRO A 585 -5.03 -36.87 -72.90
C PRO A 585 -5.10 -36.69 -74.43
N CYS A 586 -6.15 -36.03 -74.94
CA CYS A 586 -6.34 -35.69 -76.35
C CYS A 586 -5.98 -34.25 -76.72
N THR A 587 -5.39 -33.50 -75.80
CA THR A 587 -4.76 -32.21 -76.07
C THR A 587 -3.24 -32.35 -76.01
N ILE A 588 -2.56 -31.54 -76.82
CA ILE A 588 -1.10 -31.46 -76.89
C ILE A 588 -0.68 -30.00 -76.92
N ASP A 589 0.59 -29.73 -76.60
CA ASP A 589 1.15 -28.37 -76.53
C ASP A 589 0.35 -27.45 -75.60
N GLU A 590 0.02 -27.98 -74.42
CA GLU A 590 -0.80 -27.31 -73.41
C GLU A 590 -0.01 -26.21 -72.70
N LEU A 591 -0.50 -24.99 -72.89
CA LEU A 591 0.13 -23.78 -72.40
C LEU A 591 -0.90 -22.87 -71.74
N CYS A 592 -0.48 -22.19 -70.68
CA CYS A 592 -1.32 -21.22 -69.99
C CYS A 592 -1.59 -20.00 -70.88
N ARG A 593 -2.88 -19.71 -71.09
CA ARG A 593 -3.35 -18.50 -71.74
C ARG A 593 -4.52 -17.89 -70.96
N SER A 594 -4.36 -16.65 -70.50
CA SER A 594 -5.36 -15.92 -69.72
C SER A 594 -5.90 -16.73 -68.52
N GLY A 595 -5.02 -17.49 -67.87
CA GLY A 595 -5.34 -18.30 -66.69
C GLY A 595 -6.01 -19.66 -66.98
N MET A 596 -6.22 -20.02 -68.24
CA MET A 596 -6.70 -21.34 -68.64
C MET A 596 -5.56 -22.16 -69.23
N CYS A 597 -5.55 -23.46 -68.95
CA CYS A 597 -4.67 -24.38 -69.66
C CYS A 597 -5.30 -24.71 -71.01
N LEU A 598 -4.68 -24.27 -72.10
CA LEU A 598 -5.19 -24.46 -73.45
C LEU A 598 -4.17 -25.25 -74.26
N GLY A 599 -4.59 -26.40 -74.79
CA GLY A 599 -3.85 -27.19 -75.77
C GLY A 599 -4.51 -27.17 -77.14
N SER A 600 -3.77 -27.64 -78.14
CA SER A 600 -4.35 -27.98 -79.44
C SER A 600 -4.85 -29.41 -79.41
N SER A 601 -5.95 -29.70 -80.11
CA SER A 601 -6.41 -31.08 -80.24
C SER A 601 -5.33 -31.95 -80.91
N LYS A 602 -5.03 -33.09 -80.30
CA LYS A 602 -4.12 -34.10 -80.83
C LYS A 602 -4.64 -34.56 -82.19
N MET A 603 -3.92 -34.20 -83.25
CA MET A 603 -4.25 -34.65 -84.60
C MET A 603 -3.84 -36.11 -84.77
N CYS A 604 -4.83 -36.94 -85.07
CA CYS A 604 -4.62 -38.33 -85.42
C CYS A 604 -4.38 -38.50 -86.93
N PRO A 605 -3.76 -39.61 -87.37
CA PRO A 605 -3.50 -39.87 -88.77
C PRO A 605 -4.75 -39.68 -89.64
N GLY A 606 -4.56 -39.02 -90.79
CA GLY A 606 -5.62 -38.82 -91.77
C GLY A 606 -6.11 -40.15 -92.32
N GLY A 607 -7.39 -40.20 -92.71
CA GLY A 607 -7.96 -41.38 -93.35
C GLY A 607 -7.37 -41.61 -94.73
N ASP A 608 -7.38 -42.86 -95.16
CA ASP A 608 -7.11 -43.28 -96.53
C ASP A 608 -8.37 -43.96 -97.11
N GLU A 609 -8.26 -44.55 -98.29
CA GLU A 609 -9.39 -45.16 -99.01
C GLU A 609 -10.05 -46.32 -98.25
N CYS A 610 -9.34 -46.92 -97.27
CA CYS A 610 -9.83 -48.07 -96.50
C CYS A 610 -9.92 -47.81 -94.99
N ASN A 611 -9.50 -46.62 -94.51
CA ASN A 611 -9.56 -46.22 -93.12
C ASN A 611 -10.11 -44.79 -92.98
N GLY A 612 -11.12 -44.60 -92.14
CA GLY A 612 -11.59 -43.27 -91.75
C GLY A 612 -10.51 -42.44 -91.05
N ALA A 613 -10.71 -41.12 -90.97
CA ALA A 613 -9.81 -40.26 -90.20
C ALA A 613 -9.76 -40.70 -88.73
N GLY A 614 -8.55 -40.84 -88.17
CA GLY A 614 -8.39 -41.24 -86.77
C GLY A 614 -9.01 -40.23 -85.83
N MET A 615 -9.67 -40.70 -84.77
CA MET A 615 -10.17 -39.87 -83.67
C MET A 615 -9.36 -40.18 -82.41
N CYS A 616 -9.10 -39.16 -81.60
CA CYS A 616 -8.41 -39.37 -80.33
C CYS A 616 -9.39 -39.89 -79.27
N ASP A 617 -9.05 -41.01 -78.64
CA ASP A 617 -9.80 -41.59 -77.53
C ASP A 617 -9.69 -40.70 -76.29
N GLN A 618 -10.83 -40.17 -75.82
CA GLN A 618 -10.88 -39.17 -74.75
C GLN A 618 -10.44 -39.68 -73.37
N ILE A 619 -10.19 -40.99 -73.20
CA ILE A 619 -9.77 -41.59 -71.93
C ILE A 619 -8.30 -42.01 -71.99
N THR A 620 -7.86 -42.62 -73.10
CA THR A 620 -6.49 -43.13 -73.22
C THR A 620 -5.53 -42.15 -73.91
N GLY A 621 -6.05 -41.19 -74.67
CA GLY A 621 -5.26 -40.30 -75.52
C GLY A 621 -4.71 -40.96 -76.76
N GLU A 622 -5.04 -42.22 -77.03
CA GLU A 622 -4.57 -42.94 -78.21
C GLU A 622 -5.41 -42.62 -79.44
N CYS A 623 -4.77 -42.62 -80.62
CA CYS A 623 -5.47 -42.44 -81.88
C CYS A 623 -6.09 -43.76 -82.31
N VAL A 624 -7.43 -43.80 -82.35
CA VAL A 624 -8.18 -44.95 -82.84
C VAL A 624 -8.70 -44.64 -84.24
N GLN A 625 -8.48 -45.56 -85.18
CA GLN A 625 -8.89 -45.42 -86.57
C GLN A 625 -10.11 -46.29 -86.85
N GLN A 626 -11.08 -45.76 -87.57
CA GLN A 626 -12.23 -46.54 -88.01
C GLN A 626 -11.87 -47.25 -89.32
N VAL A 627 -11.65 -48.55 -89.28
CA VAL A 627 -11.45 -49.38 -90.49
C VAL A 627 -12.77 -49.50 -91.24
N PHE A 628 -12.78 -49.29 -92.56
CA PHE A 628 -13.98 -49.49 -93.38
C PHE A 628 -14.26 -50.98 -93.62
N GLU A 629 -15.53 -51.34 -93.82
CA GLU A 629 -15.93 -52.75 -93.97
C GLU A 629 -15.24 -53.39 -95.19
N ASP A 630 -14.82 -54.64 -95.01
CA ASP A 630 -14.23 -55.44 -96.08
C ASP A 630 -15.19 -55.52 -97.28
N GLY A 631 -14.66 -55.29 -98.48
CA GLY A 631 -15.45 -55.19 -99.70
C GLY A 631 -15.83 -53.77 -100.12
N THR A 632 -15.51 -52.74 -99.32
CA THR A 632 -15.59 -51.34 -99.76
C THR A 632 -14.66 -51.13 -100.97
N GLU A 633 -15.17 -50.49 -102.03
CA GLU A 633 -14.37 -50.24 -103.24
C GLU A 633 -13.25 -49.23 -102.96
N CYS A 634 -12.04 -49.54 -103.44
CA CYS A 634 -10.87 -48.68 -103.38
C CYS A 634 -10.15 -48.71 -104.73
N GLU A 635 -9.22 -47.78 -104.98
CA GLU A 635 -8.62 -47.64 -106.32
C GLU A 635 -7.66 -48.81 -106.62
N GLY A 636 -8.18 -49.83 -107.31
CA GLY A 636 -7.42 -51.02 -107.71
C GLY A 636 -7.88 -52.33 -107.07
N GLY A 637 -8.94 -52.32 -106.26
CA GLY A 637 -9.41 -53.52 -105.58
C GLY A 637 -10.56 -53.29 -104.61
N THR A 638 -10.58 -54.07 -103.54
CA THR A 638 -11.52 -53.93 -102.43
C THR A 638 -10.77 -53.91 -101.12
N CYS A 639 -11.23 -53.10 -100.16
CA CYS A 639 -10.63 -53.06 -98.83
C CYS A 639 -10.73 -54.44 -98.16
N GLN A 640 -9.62 -54.90 -97.59
CA GLN A 640 -9.50 -56.08 -96.72
C GLN A 640 -8.57 -55.74 -95.57
N ASP A 641 -9.05 -55.89 -94.32
CA ASP A 641 -8.28 -55.59 -93.10
C ASP A 641 -7.65 -54.17 -93.11
N GLY A 642 -8.35 -53.19 -93.68
CA GLY A 642 -7.89 -51.80 -93.76
C GLY A 642 -6.85 -51.50 -94.84
N ALA A 643 -6.58 -52.43 -95.77
CA ALA A 643 -5.73 -52.21 -96.95
C ALA A 643 -6.50 -52.49 -98.26
N CYS A 644 -6.16 -51.77 -99.35
CA CYS A 644 -6.79 -51.98 -100.65
C CYS A 644 -6.13 -53.15 -101.41
N GLU A 645 -6.85 -54.26 -101.63
CA GLU A 645 -6.29 -55.50 -102.21
C GLU A 645 -6.95 -55.89 -103.56
N PRO A 646 -6.18 -56.35 -104.58
CA PRO A 646 -6.68 -56.71 -105.92
C PRO A 646 -7.25 -58.14 -106.05
N THR A 647 -8.22 -58.37 -106.95
CA THR A 647 -8.98 -59.65 -107.08
C THR A 647 -8.24 -60.76 -107.89
N PRO A 648 -8.01 -62.00 -107.36
CA PRO A 648 -7.25 -63.06 -108.05
C PRO A 648 -8.06 -64.27 -108.58
N VAL A 649 -7.53 -64.91 -109.65
CA VAL A 649 -7.98 -66.17 -110.31
C VAL A 649 -7.18 -67.37 -109.76
N VAL A 650 -7.84 -68.53 -109.57
CA VAL A 650 -7.38 -69.68 -108.75
C VAL A 650 -6.70 -70.80 -109.59
N GLU A 651 -5.57 -71.36 -109.12
CA GLU A 651 -5.22 -72.79 -109.30
C GLU A 651 -4.25 -73.29 -108.20
N ALA A 652 -4.28 -74.60 -107.93
CA ALA A 652 -4.05 -75.22 -106.61
C ALA A 652 -2.75 -76.04 -106.42
N LYS A 653 -2.40 -76.25 -105.13
CA LYS A 653 -1.89 -77.47 -104.43
C LYS A 653 -0.55 -77.32 -103.68
N ALA A 654 -0.57 -77.56 -102.35
CA ALA A 654 -0.08 -78.79 -101.68
C ALA A 654 0.04 -78.59 -100.15
N GLU A 655 -0.63 -79.44 -99.39
CA GLU A 655 -0.57 -79.58 -97.92
C GLU A 655 0.50 -80.61 -97.48
N GLU A 656 1.05 -80.41 -96.28
CA GLU A 656 1.34 -81.36 -95.18
C GLU A 656 2.27 -80.60 -94.20
N GLY A 657 2.06 -80.41 -92.89
CA GLY A 657 1.36 -81.15 -91.85
C GLY A 657 2.37 -81.32 -90.69
N CYS A 658 2.34 -80.59 -89.57
CA CYS A 658 1.47 -80.61 -88.38
C CYS A 658 2.04 -81.40 -87.17
N GLY A 659 1.89 -80.84 -85.96
CA GLY A 659 1.93 -81.51 -84.65
C GLY A 659 3.02 -81.00 -83.68
N GLY A 660 2.77 -80.54 -82.45
CA GLY A 660 1.59 -80.39 -81.57
C GLY A 660 2.11 -79.75 -80.24
N CYS A 661 1.44 -78.80 -79.58
CA CYS A 661 0.23 -78.82 -78.72
C CYS A 661 0.38 -79.35 -77.28
N ALA A 662 -0.30 -78.62 -76.37
CA ALA A 662 -0.69 -78.85 -74.96
C ALA A 662 0.18 -78.15 -73.89
N SER A 663 -0.33 -77.47 -72.86
CA SER A 663 -1.69 -77.19 -72.32
C SER A 663 -1.56 -76.07 -71.25
N GLY A 664 -2.50 -75.10 -71.14
CA GLY A 664 -3.50 -74.96 -70.05
C GLY A 664 -2.94 -74.60 -68.65
N SER A 665 -3.53 -73.81 -67.76
CA SER A 665 -4.69 -72.89 -67.71
C SER A 665 -4.79 -72.34 -66.25
N ALA A 666 -5.49 -71.21 -66.07
CA ALA A 666 -6.19 -70.74 -64.86
C ALA A 666 -5.42 -69.93 -63.77
N GLY A 667 -5.92 -68.70 -63.51
CA GLY A 667 -5.74 -67.94 -62.25
C GLY A 667 -6.57 -68.52 -61.08
N PRO A 668 -6.92 -67.79 -59.98
CA PRO A 668 -7.15 -66.33 -59.94
C PRO A 668 -6.80 -65.59 -58.60
N ILE A 669 -6.91 -64.26 -58.63
CA ILE A 669 -7.65 -63.33 -57.73
C ILE A 669 -7.52 -63.41 -56.17
N ALA A 670 -7.19 -62.23 -55.61
CA ALA A 670 -7.76 -61.52 -54.44
C ALA A 670 -7.20 -61.65 -53.00
N LEU A 671 -6.99 -60.42 -52.48
CA LEU A 671 -7.36 -59.85 -51.16
C LEU A 671 -6.63 -60.36 -49.90
N LEU A 672 -5.92 -59.53 -49.11
CA LEU A 672 -6.28 -58.36 -48.26
C LEU A 672 -6.29 -58.76 -46.78
N GLY A 673 -5.62 -57.97 -45.93
CA GLY A 673 -5.81 -57.96 -44.47
C GLY A 673 -4.48 -57.97 -43.71
N LEU A 674 -3.91 -56.82 -43.32
CA LEU A 674 -4.20 -55.98 -42.13
C LEU A 674 -3.73 -56.58 -40.78
N LEU A 675 -3.01 -55.71 -40.06
CA LEU A 675 -2.87 -55.58 -38.60
C LEU A 675 -2.07 -56.68 -37.88
N ALA A 676 -1.44 -56.44 -36.74
CA ALA A 676 -0.88 -55.28 -36.06
C ALA A 676 -0.22 -55.86 -34.80
N GLY A 677 0.80 -55.16 -34.29
CA GLY A 677 0.93 -55.00 -32.85
C GLY A 677 1.83 -55.96 -32.06
N PHE A 678 2.56 -55.29 -31.18
CA PHE A 678 3.17 -55.71 -29.92
C PHE A 678 4.52 -56.45 -29.99
N ALA A 679 5.47 -56.21 -29.09
CA ALA A 679 5.82 -55.13 -28.16
C ALA A 679 7.08 -55.63 -27.41
N LEU A 680 7.61 -54.76 -26.53
CA LEU A 680 8.36 -55.05 -25.30
C LEU A 680 9.90 -54.99 -25.37
N LEU A 681 10.42 -53.86 -24.83
CA LEU A 681 10.91 -53.73 -23.43
C LEU A 681 12.42 -53.54 -23.16
N ARG A 682 12.62 -52.66 -22.15
CA ARG A 682 13.70 -52.53 -21.12
C ARG A 682 14.87 -51.59 -21.49
N ARG A 683 15.41 -50.74 -20.59
CA ARG A 683 15.29 -50.58 -19.11
C ARG A 683 16.01 -49.29 -18.63
N ARG A 684 15.49 -48.67 -17.53
CA ARG A 684 16.16 -48.03 -16.34
C ARG A 684 17.20 -46.89 -16.54
N ALA A 685 17.40 -45.89 -15.67
CA ALA A 685 17.21 -45.70 -14.21
C ALA A 685 17.08 -44.17 -13.90
N LEU A 686 16.15 -43.71 -13.05
CA LEU A 686 16.29 -43.29 -11.63
C LEU A 686 17.36 -42.23 -11.32
N GLY A 687 16.85 -41.06 -10.88
CA GLY A 687 17.49 -39.92 -10.24
C GLY A 687 16.39 -38.91 -9.93
#